data_AF-A0A6I6AC99-F1
#
_entry.id   AF-A0A6I6AC99-F1
#
_cell.length_a   1.000
_cell.length_b   1.000
_cell.length_c   1.000
_cell.angle_alpha   90.00
_cell.angle_beta   90.00
_cell.angle_gamma   90.00
#
_symmetry.space_group_name_H-M   'P 1'
#
loop_
_entity.id
_entity.type
_entity.pdbx_description
1 polymer ?
#
loop_
_entity_poly.entity_id
_entity_poly.type
_entity_poly.pdbx_seq_one_letter_code
_entity_poly.pdbx_strand_id
1 'polypeptide(L)'
;MSEIHEGVGSVYYPGIKQIVSASYSRSHGITPDICQIQMAPQTLDPSDPDYTPIEPDGYLLFQFEAQSVEVNSLGNRSTKTTQILIQGCRPDRANFRRSGSSEIWTIPVFDRRWKWKFGSFSGHWNMKKNGVIEIRKERTVRQLAEMCLEAMGEKKYNTKALDQLEDNKKLKYRKKIRPEVHWDRIPPAQALNDLVTSLGFRVCLKWDDTVSIEKYGEGALLSTDDLLSGGFEADLPEVSNSVTVVGGITMHETIWSLEAVGLDIDGMWRPVYHLSYVPKNKDTKQPDWRLTEPGVFDGILASYQDIEDQKADGVPVDKDEYRKKKEQYSLAQQTVYRSFRLSYPLGTKEDEFLRKKYDKIGVELAEKVNEGLRPGDKKYDDLLIKYEEAKRELFLKSEPVIPGPQKKDPRTGKLGDYRLEEFEQVLPCFKTRAELTVDSYTGKLIRKPAEMAGFYYNTNKVSNTDDPSNPIQSVDGGKFEIVPDLGIIQFSEPMYRMIPTVIKVGKKKSDKESLPYFAELYIQLATPLKNTVGEPARFEYREELDKKHRTTPAKLPGNLKDQPRKVPIGTDTKLIVKNEIVQAYQARYTIKDRNGVPTYSFVEVVDNVKTEELEKQALAVIDVENLRIITKGSGSGVYAGLKKINLDGAIHQVTISRNTTGGMTTTVSRNSEVNPVVPSFDERQRRNALKEMIKERGQKIDKTQQVNPEA
;
A
#
# COMPACT_ATOMS: atom_id res chain seq x y z
N MET A 1 57.73 16.46 -12.79
CA MET A 1 57.07 17.76 -12.57
C MET A 1 56.17 17.99 -13.76
N SER A 2 54.86 17.95 -13.57
CA SER A 2 53.87 18.14 -14.62
C SER A 2 53.99 19.58 -15.16
N GLU A 3 54.08 19.72 -16.49
CA GLU A 3 53.92 21.01 -17.14
C GLU A 3 52.53 21.55 -16.79
N ILE A 4 52.47 22.66 -16.06
CA ILE A 4 51.20 23.33 -15.79
C ILE A 4 50.77 23.98 -17.10
N HIS A 5 49.78 23.41 -17.77
CA HIS A 5 49.22 24.00 -18.98
C HIS A 5 48.52 25.32 -18.64
N GLU A 6 49.16 26.45 -18.98
CA GLU A 6 48.53 27.77 -18.99
C GLU A 6 47.50 27.80 -20.14
N GLY A 7 46.25 27.45 -19.83
CA GLY A 7 45.14 27.53 -20.78
C GLY A 7 44.12 28.57 -20.35
N VAL A 8 43.54 29.27 -21.33
CA VAL A 8 42.47 30.25 -21.08
C VAL A 8 41.13 29.58 -21.39
N GLY A 9 40.27 29.53 -20.38
CA GLY A 9 38.90 29.08 -20.51
C GLY A 9 37.93 30.23 -20.72
N SER A 10 36.94 30.04 -21.60
CA SER A 10 35.83 30.94 -21.83
C SER A 10 34.50 30.21 -21.70
N VAL A 11 33.48 30.93 -21.23
CA VAL A 11 32.10 30.45 -21.16
C VAL A 11 31.21 31.45 -21.87
N TYR A 12 30.30 30.95 -22.67
CA TYR A 12 29.37 31.76 -23.46
C TYR A 12 27.93 31.31 -23.22
N TYR A 13 27.04 32.30 -23.11
CA TYR A 13 25.59 32.14 -23.16
C TYR A 13 24.98 33.28 -23.98
N PRO A 14 24.09 33.02 -24.96
CA PRO A 14 23.47 34.07 -25.76
C PRO A 14 22.78 35.14 -24.92
N GLY A 15 23.18 36.39 -25.13
CA GLY A 15 22.63 37.55 -24.43
C GLY A 15 23.31 37.92 -23.11
N ILE A 16 24.28 37.14 -22.61
CA ILE A 16 25.12 37.54 -21.47
C ILE A 16 26.44 38.12 -22.00
N LYS A 17 26.64 39.44 -21.85
CA LYS A 17 27.80 40.16 -22.43
C LYS A 17 29.13 39.74 -21.81
N GLN A 18 29.20 39.63 -20.49
CA GLN A 18 30.46 39.38 -19.78
C GLN A 18 30.28 38.39 -18.63
N ILE A 19 30.70 37.14 -18.85
CA ILE A 19 30.75 36.10 -17.82
C ILE A 19 32.07 36.22 -17.05
N VAL A 20 31.98 36.45 -15.74
CA VAL A 20 33.11 36.56 -14.81
C VAL A 20 33.56 35.18 -14.34
N SER A 21 32.61 34.33 -13.93
CA SER A 21 32.88 32.95 -13.54
C SER A 21 31.67 32.07 -13.84
N ALA A 22 31.87 30.75 -13.94
CA ALA A 22 30.77 29.82 -14.14
C ALA A 22 31.08 28.47 -13.50
N SER A 23 30.08 27.82 -12.91
CA SER A 23 30.19 26.46 -12.38
C SER A 23 28.99 25.65 -12.83
N TYR A 24 29.21 24.58 -13.60
CA TYR A 24 28.17 23.68 -14.08
C TYR A 24 28.41 22.29 -13.53
N SER A 25 27.49 21.80 -12.70
CA SER A 25 27.52 20.45 -12.15
C SER A 25 26.53 19.58 -12.88
N ARG A 26 27.01 18.53 -13.54
CA ARG A 26 26.20 17.54 -14.22
C ARG A 26 26.04 16.26 -13.38
N SER A 27 24.83 15.74 -13.19
CA SER A 27 24.51 14.59 -12.35
C SER A 27 23.47 13.64 -12.98
N HIS A 28 23.35 12.44 -12.41
CA HIS A 28 22.32 11.47 -12.75
C HIS A 28 20.89 11.95 -12.48
N GLY A 29 19.94 11.34 -13.18
CA GLY A 29 18.51 11.49 -12.95
C GLY A 29 17.84 12.51 -13.86
N ILE A 30 16.61 12.85 -13.48
CA ILE A 30 15.68 13.62 -14.32
C ILE A 30 15.60 15.10 -13.97
N THR A 31 16.20 15.50 -12.86
CA THR A 31 16.24 16.90 -12.41
C THR A 31 17.17 17.69 -13.33
N PRO A 32 16.80 18.92 -13.73
CA PRO A 32 17.72 19.79 -14.46
C PRO A 32 18.95 20.11 -13.64
N ASP A 33 20.11 19.94 -14.27
CA ASP A 33 21.36 20.41 -13.71
C ASP A 33 21.51 21.91 -13.90
N ILE A 34 22.34 22.51 -13.05
CA ILE A 34 22.42 23.96 -12.90
C ILE A 34 23.84 24.42 -13.25
N CYS A 35 23.94 25.38 -14.15
CA CYS A 35 25.12 26.21 -14.32
C CYS A 35 24.90 27.52 -13.55
N GLN A 36 25.69 27.76 -12.50
CA GLN A 36 25.72 29.05 -11.84
C GLN A 36 26.69 29.96 -12.59
N ILE A 37 26.15 30.98 -13.26
CA ILE A 37 26.93 32.01 -13.96
C ILE A 37 27.02 33.23 -13.08
N GLN A 38 28.24 33.74 -12.86
CA GLN A 38 28.45 35.10 -12.36
C GLN A 38 28.83 35.99 -13.54
N MET A 39 28.12 37.11 -13.69
CA MET A 39 28.35 38.06 -14.77
C MET A 39 28.46 39.48 -14.26
N ALA A 40 29.09 40.34 -15.06
CA ALA A 40 29.04 41.78 -14.85
C ALA A 40 27.59 42.27 -15.06
N PRO A 41 27.14 43.31 -14.34
CA PRO A 41 25.84 43.92 -14.59
C PRO A 41 25.70 44.38 -16.04
N GLN A 42 24.53 44.15 -16.63
CA GLN A 42 24.16 44.69 -17.93
C GLN A 42 22.75 45.28 -17.86
N THR A 43 22.45 46.22 -18.75
CA THR A 43 21.13 46.86 -18.79
C THR A 43 20.05 45.83 -19.18
N LEU A 44 18.90 45.88 -18.49
CA LEU A 44 17.69 45.11 -18.82
C LEU A 44 16.60 46.00 -19.43
N ASP A 45 16.88 47.29 -19.60
CA ASP A 45 15.97 48.25 -20.21
C ASP A 45 16.04 48.13 -21.73
N PRO A 46 14.95 47.72 -22.42
CA PRO A 46 14.96 47.60 -23.88
C PRO A 46 15.22 48.91 -24.63
N SER A 47 15.13 50.06 -23.97
CA SER A 47 15.39 51.37 -24.57
C SER A 47 16.89 51.76 -24.56
N ASP A 48 17.70 51.09 -23.75
CA ASP A 48 19.13 51.32 -23.66
C ASP A 48 19.83 50.75 -24.91
N PRO A 49 20.68 51.52 -25.62
CA PRO A 49 21.42 51.02 -26.80
C PRO A 49 22.34 49.82 -26.46
N ASP A 50 22.72 49.66 -25.19
CA ASP A 50 23.50 48.53 -24.71
C ASP A 50 22.63 47.32 -24.29
N TYR A 51 21.32 47.35 -24.50
CA TYR A 51 20.44 46.23 -24.22
C TYR A 51 20.75 45.03 -25.11
N THR A 52 20.96 43.87 -24.49
CA THR A 52 21.00 42.59 -25.19
C THR A 52 20.08 41.63 -24.44
N PRO A 53 18.97 41.17 -25.07
CA PRO A 53 18.04 40.28 -24.41
C PRO A 53 18.75 38.95 -24.09
N ILE A 54 18.58 38.48 -22.86
CA ILE A 54 19.04 37.15 -22.47
C ILE A 54 18.10 36.14 -23.09
N GLU A 55 18.62 35.28 -23.97
CA GLU A 55 17.79 34.28 -24.67
C GLU A 55 17.18 33.30 -23.66
N PRO A 56 15.84 33.07 -23.69
CA PRO A 56 15.19 32.18 -22.75
C PRO A 56 15.42 30.68 -23.06
N ASP A 57 15.74 30.34 -24.31
CA ASP A 57 16.09 28.98 -24.76
C ASP A 57 17.41 29.04 -25.55
N GLY A 58 18.52 29.14 -24.82
CA GLY A 58 19.86 29.32 -25.34
C GLY A 58 20.73 28.06 -25.28
N TYR A 59 22.03 28.26 -25.31
CA TYR A 59 23.03 27.21 -25.14
C TYR A 59 24.19 27.69 -24.27
N LEU A 60 24.81 26.77 -23.54
CA LEU A 60 26.07 27.01 -22.85
C LEU A 60 27.22 26.43 -23.67
N LEU A 61 28.21 27.26 -23.97
CA LEU A 61 29.45 26.80 -24.59
C LEU A 61 30.61 27.03 -23.61
N PHE A 62 31.21 25.94 -23.15
CA PHE A 62 32.48 25.95 -22.44
C PHE A 62 33.58 25.69 -23.45
N GLN A 63 34.56 26.58 -23.55
CA GLN A 63 35.73 26.44 -24.43
C GLN A 63 37.00 26.57 -23.59
N PHE A 64 37.96 25.69 -23.85
CA PHE A 64 39.27 25.72 -23.22
C PHE A 64 40.35 25.54 -24.28
N GLU A 65 41.23 26.53 -24.38
CA GLU A 65 42.38 26.51 -25.27
C GLU A 65 43.60 26.09 -24.47
N ALA A 66 43.99 24.82 -24.60
CA ALA A 66 45.19 24.33 -23.98
C ALA A 66 46.39 24.74 -24.85
N GLN A 67 47.36 25.44 -24.25
CA GLN A 67 48.71 25.55 -24.81
C GLN A 67 49.44 24.21 -24.60
N SER A 68 48.95 23.13 -25.21
CA SER A 68 49.73 21.91 -25.33
C SER A 68 50.69 22.08 -26.51
N VAL A 69 51.99 22.06 -26.23
CA VAL A 69 53.02 22.16 -27.26
C VAL A 69 53.17 20.79 -27.95
N GLU A 70 52.17 20.39 -28.72
CA GLU A 70 52.38 19.34 -29.73
C GLU A 70 53.19 19.99 -30.86
N VAL A 71 54.52 19.85 -30.76
CA VAL A 71 55.44 20.21 -31.84
C VAL A 71 55.31 19.12 -32.89
N ASN A 72 54.69 19.42 -34.02
CA ASN A 72 54.77 18.49 -35.15
C ASN A 72 56.24 18.32 -35.58
N SER A 73 56.56 17.34 -36.42
CA SER A 73 57.91 17.12 -36.93
C SER A 73 58.55 18.34 -37.64
N LEU A 74 57.76 19.38 -37.93
CA LEU A 74 58.17 20.64 -38.55
C LEU A 74 58.32 21.81 -37.57
N GLY A 75 58.16 21.61 -36.26
CA GLY A 75 58.29 22.69 -35.28
C GLY A 75 57.02 23.52 -35.04
N ASN A 76 55.91 23.25 -35.75
CA ASN A 76 54.67 24.01 -35.59
C ASN A 76 53.98 23.58 -34.30
N ARG A 77 53.67 24.57 -33.46
CA ARG A 77 52.85 24.42 -32.26
C ARG A 77 51.39 24.50 -32.68
N SER A 78 50.62 23.45 -32.43
CA SER A 78 49.16 23.50 -32.59
C SER A 78 48.49 23.73 -31.23
N THR A 79 47.49 24.61 -31.16
CA THR A 79 46.68 24.79 -29.96
C THR A 79 45.52 23.82 -29.98
N LYS A 80 45.37 23.05 -28.89
CA LYS A 80 44.27 22.11 -28.76
C LYS A 80 43.08 22.80 -28.10
N THR A 81 42.04 23.08 -28.89
CA THR A 81 40.80 23.66 -28.39
C THR A 81 39.81 22.57 -28.03
N THR A 82 39.37 22.52 -26.77
CA THR A 82 38.32 21.63 -26.30
C THR A 82 37.04 22.44 -26.07
N GLN A 83 35.92 21.97 -26.62
CA GLN A 83 34.62 22.64 -26.50
C GLN A 83 33.52 21.70 -26.02
N ILE A 84 32.73 22.13 -25.04
CA ILE A 84 31.52 21.44 -24.58
C ILE A 84 30.32 22.36 -24.84
N LEU A 85 29.41 21.91 -25.69
CA LEU A 85 28.18 22.61 -26.03
C LEU A 85 27.00 21.92 -25.33
N ILE A 86 26.18 22.70 -24.61
CA ILE A 86 24.96 22.25 -23.94
C ILE A 86 23.80 23.04 -24.55
N GLN A 87 22.90 22.35 -25.24
CA GLN A 87 21.77 22.98 -25.92
C GLN A 87 20.51 22.97 -25.06
N GLY A 88 19.55 23.83 -25.40
CA GLY A 88 18.24 23.87 -24.75
C GLY A 88 18.28 24.42 -23.31
N CYS A 89 19.27 25.26 -23.02
CA CYS A 89 19.51 25.81 -21.69
C CYS A 89 18.60 27.00 -21.42
N ARG A 90 18.04 27.06 -20.20
CA ARG A 90 17.13 28.14 -19.81
C ARG A 90 17.65 28.90 -18.58
N PRO A 91 17.78 30.24 -18.64
CA PRO A 91 18.11 31.01 -17.46
C PRO A 91 16.89 31.05 -16.52
N ASP A 92 17.17 31.02 -15.23
CA ASP A 92 16.19 31.23 -14.17
C ASP A 92 16.32 32.66 -13.60
N ARG A 93 15.74 32.90 -12.43
CA ARG A 93 15.82 34.19 -11.75
C ARG A 93 17.26 34.56 -11.38
N ALA A 94 17.70 35.70 -11.90
CA ALA A 94 18.96 36.34 -11.51
C ALA A 94 18.92 36.86 -10.06
N ASN A 95 20.00 36.65 -9.32
CA ASN A 95 20.23 37.24 -8.01
C ASN A 95 21.27 38.35 -8.11
N PHE A 96 20.93 39.53 -7.61
CA PHE A 96 21.80 40.69 -7.59
C PHE A 96 22.54 40.80 -6.26
N ARG A 97 23.86 40.97 -6.29
CA ARG A 97 24.66 41.28 -5.10
C ARG A 97 25.50 42.52 -5.37
N ARG A 98 25.32 43.54 -4.52
CA ARG A 98 26.13 44.76 -4.49
C ARG A 98 27.06 44.71 -3.29
N SER A 99 28.34 44.92 -3.52
CA SER A 99 29.36 45.18 -2.50
C SER A 99 29.88 46.62 -2.67
N GLY A 100 30.67 47.12 -1.72
CA GLY A 100 31.24 48.47 -1.81
C GLY A 100 32.17 48.68 -3.01
N SER A 101 32.69 47.61 -3.61
CA SER A 101 33.66 47.67 -4.72
C SER A 101 33.21 46.96 -6.00
N SER A 102 32.10 46.20 -5.97
CA SER A 102 31.63 45.44 -7.12
C SER A 102 30.14 45.14 -7.08
N GLU A 103 29.54 45.11 -8.26
CA GLU A 103 28.21 44.59 -8.50
C GLU A 103 28.34 43.29 -9.29
N ILE A 104 27.75 42.20 -8.81
CA ILE A 104 27.82 40.88 -9.44
C ILE A 104 26.42 40.31 -9.54
N TRP A 105 26.07 39.81 -10.73
CA TRP A 105 24.82 39.12 -10.97
C TRP A 105 25.09 37.62 -11.01
N THR A 106 24.31 36.85 -10.27
CA THR A 106 24.37 35.38 -10.28
C THR A 106 23.11 34.83 -10.93
N ILE A 107 23.25 34.17 -12.07
CA ILE A 107 22.14 33.60 -12.84
C ILE A 107 22.28 32.08 -12.86
N PRO A 108 21.32 31.32 -12.30
CA PRO A 108 21.23 29.88 -12.53
C PRO A 108 20.72 29.63 -13.95
N VAL A 109 21.40 28.78 -14.70
CA VAL A 109 20.98 28.32 -16.03
C VAL A 109 20.75 26.82 -15.96
N PHE A 110 19.51 26.39 -16.19
CA PHE A 110 19.13 24.99 -16.24
C PHE A 110 19.47 24.37 -17.59
N ASP A 111 19.89 23.10 -17.61
CA ASP A 111 19.98 22.34 -18.86
C ASP A 111 18.61 21.87 -19.38
N ARG A 112 18.59 21.30 -20.59
CA ARG A 112 17.36 20.92 -21.31
C ARG A 112 16.37 20.05 -20.53
N ARG A 113 16.78 19.36 -19.46
CA ARG A 113 15.86 18.59 -18.60
C ARG A 113 14.85 19.46 -17.87
N TRP A 114 15.01 20.79 -17.88
CA TRP A 114 13.94 21.68 -17.42
C TRP A 114 12.64 21.45 -18.20
N LYS A 115 12.71 20.93 -19.44
CA LYS A 115 11.58 20.54 -20.28
C LYS A 115 10.91 19.25 -19.80
N TRP A 116 11.63 18.36 -19.12
CA TRP A 116 11.18 17.01 -18.71
C TRP A 116 10.12 17.02 -17.62
N LYS A 117 9.96 18.14 -16.90
CA LYS A 117 8.88 18.32 -15.93
C LYS A 117 7.51 18.57 -16.56
N PHE A 118 7.48 18.82 -17.87
CA PHE A 118 6.25 19.05 -18.63
C PHE A 118 5.84 17.81 -19.43
N GLY A 119 4.57 17.80 -19.85
CA GLY A 119 3.95 16.64 -20.50
C GLY A 119 3.26 15.72 -19.50
N SER A 120 2.40 14.85 -20.03
CA SER A 120 1.67 13.85 -19.26
C SER A 120 1.66 12.55 -20.02
N PHE A 121 2.01 11.45 -19.35
CA PHE A 121 1.99 10.12 -19.92
C PHE A 121 1.01 9.25 -19.13
N SER A 122 0.19 8.49 -19.84
CA SER A 122 -0.87 7.67 -19.23
C SER A 122 -0.97 6.31 -19.89
N GLY A 123 -1.22 5.29 -19.07
CA GLY A 123 -1.52 3.93 -19.51
C GLY A 123 -1.27 2.90 -18.42
N HIS A 124 -1.59 1.65 -18.74
CA HIS A 124 -1.45 0.52 -17.83
C HIS A 124 -0.90 -0.66 -18.60
N TRP A 125 0.34 -1.03 -18.31
CA TRP A 125 1.09 -2.07 -19.03
C TRP A 125 1.51 -3.18 -18.08
N ASN A 126 1.79 -4.35 -18.67
CA ASN A 126 2.08 -5.58 -17.93
C ASN A 126 1.04 -5.90 -16.86
N MET A 127 -0.19 -5.43 -17.06
CA MET A 127 -1.32 -5.74 -16.20
C MET A 127 -1.52 -7.24 -16.21
N LYS A 128 -1.45 -7.83 -15.02
CA LYS A 128 -1.69 -9.25 -14.84
C LYS A 128 -3.20 -9.48 -14.73
N LYS A 129 -3.76 -10.20 -15.69
CA LYS A 129 -5.10 -10.80 -15.63
C LYS A 129 -4.90 -12.29 -15.46
N ASN A 130 -5.39 -12.83 -14.36
CA ASN A 130 -5.28 -14.23 -13.97
C ASN A 130 -3.82 -14.67 -13.73
N GLY A 131 -3.00 -13.84 -13.08
CA GLY A 131 -1.55 -14.08 -12.89
C GLY A 131 -0.71 -14.01 -14.18
N VAL A 132 -1.37 -14.09 -15.34
CA VAL A 132 -0.79 -14.00 -16.67
C VAL A 132 -0.84 -12.54 -17.14
N ILE A 133 0.25 -12.07 -17.74
CA ILE A 133 0.27 -10.74 -18.33
C ILE A 133 -0.65 -10.72 -19.54
N GLU A 134 -1.53 -9.73 -19.63
CA GLU A 134 -2.36 -9.55 -20.81
C GLU A 134 -1.46 -9.33 -22.04
N ILE A 135 -1.46 -10.28 -22.98
CA ILE A 135 -0.52 -10.34 -24.12
C ILE A 135 -0.47 -9.01 -24.88
N ARG A 136 -1.61 -8.34 -25.08
CA ARG A 136 -1.69 -7.04 -25.79
C ARG A 136 -0.93 -5.92 -25.06
N LYS A 137 -0.88 -6.00 -23.72
CA LYS A 137 -0.26 -5.02 -22.82
C LYS A 137 1.12 -5.46 -22.33
N GLU A 138 1.60 -6.62 -22.75
CA GLU A 138 2.96 -7.06 -22.43
C GLU A 138 3.95 -6.10 -23.09
N ARG A 139 4.81 -5.49 -22.27
CA ARG A 139 5.91 -4.63 -22.68
C ARG A 139 7.15 -4.96 -21.88
N THR A 140 8.29 -5.00 -22.56
CA THR A 140 9.56 -5.15 -21.87
C THR A 140 9.94 -3.84 -21.16
N VAL A 141 10.85 -3.92 -20.17
CA VAL A 141 11.33 -2.72 -19.46
C VAL A 141 11.93 -1.72 -20.44
N ARG A 142 12.66 -2.22 -21.45
CA ARG A 142 13.22 -1.40 -22.51
C ARG A 142 12.14 -0.68 -23.31
N GLN A 143 11.11 -1.40 -23.76
CA GLN A 143 10.00 -0.79 -24.50
C GLN A 143 9.28 0.28 -23.66
N LEU A 144 9.03 0.02 -22.38
CA LEU A 144 8.43 1.00 -21.47
C LEU A 144 9.31 2.25 -21.31
N ALA A 145 10.62 2.07 -21.20
CA ALA A 145 11.56 3.18 -21.10
C ALA A 145 11.62 4.02 -22.39
N GLU A 146 11.64 3.35 -23.56
CA GLU A 146 11.59 3.99 -24.87
C GLU A 146 10.31 4.81 -25.05
N MET A 147 9.15 4.26 -24.66
CA MET A 147 7.87 4.98 -24.68
C MET A 147 7.90 6.25 -23.81
N CYS A 148 8.52 6.21 -22.63
CA CYS A 148 8.67 7.41 -21.80
C CYS A 148 9.61 8.45 -22.44
N LEU A 149 10.72 8.03 -23.03
CA LEU A 149 11.67 8.91 -23.71
C LEU A 149 11.06 9.58 -24.95
N GLU A 150 10.30 8.82 -25.73
CA GLU A 150 9.52 9.34 -26.87
C GLU A 150 8.47 10.36 -26.39
N ALA A 151 7.75 10.06 -25.30
CA ALA A 151 6.77 10.98 -24.72
C ALA A 151 7.40 12.27 -24.15
N MET A 152 8.67 12.23 -23.73
CA MET A 152 9.46 13.41 -23.36
C MET A 152 9.92 14.24 -24.55
N GLY A 153 9.78 13.72 -25.78
CA GLY A 153 10.30 14.35 -27.00
C GLY A 153 11.80 14.13 -27.25
N GLU A 154 12.42 13.19 -26.54
CA GLU A 154 13.84 12.87 -26.72
C GLU A 154 14.03 12.03 -27.99
N LYS A 155 14.90 12.49 -28.89
CA LYS A 155 15.18 11.80 -30.17
C LYS A 155 16.45 10.96 -30.15
N LYS A 156 17.39 11.30 -29.28
CA LYS A 156 18.70 10.63 -29.16
C LYS A 156 18.80 9.99 -27.80
N TYR A 157 18.52 8.69 -27.74
CA TYR A 157 18.63 7.94 -26.50
C TYR A 157 19.23 6.55 -26.70
N ASN A 158 19.77 5.98 -25.62
CA ASN A 158 20.34 4.64 -25.57
C ASN A 158 19.79 3.86 -24.37
N THR A 159 19.06 2.80 -24.64
CA THR A 159 18.40 1.93 -23.66
C THR A 159 19.04 0.53 -23.59
N LYS A 160 20.16 0.27 -24.28
CA LYS A 160 20.77 -1.06 -24.42
C LYS A 160 21.18 -1.71 -23.10
N ALA A 161 21.48 -0.94 -22.06
CA ALA A 161 21.82 -1.51 -20.74
C ALA A 161 20.67 -2.35 -20.16
N LEU A 162 19.43 -2.05 -20.54
CA LEU A 162 18.24 -2.80 -20.13
C LEU A 162 18.14 -4.18 -20.78
N ASP A 163 18.86 -4.46 -21.87
CA ASP A 163 18.90 -5.78 -22.52
C ASP A 163 19.46 -6.85 -21.54
N GLN A 164 20.31 -6.45 -20.60
CA GLN A 164 20.80 -7.34 -19.53
C GLN A 164 19.68 -7.93 -18.66
N LEU A 165 18.52 -7.27 -18.55
CA LEU A 165 17.35 -7.78 -17.83
C LEU A 165 16.60 -8.86 -18.63
N GLU A 166 16.79 -8.89 -19.95
CA GLU A 166 16.21 -9.89 -20.85
C GLU A 166 17.15 -11.09 -21.03
N ASP A 167 18.45 -10.84 -21.11
CA ASP A 167 19.48 -11.84 -21.43
C ASP A 167 19.94 -12.68 -20.23
N ASN A 168 19.81 -12.18 -18.99
CA ASN A 168 20.25 -12.89 -17.78
C ASN A 168 19.35 -14.08 -17.43
N LYS A 169 19.46 -15.17 -18.20
CA LYS A 169 18.83 -16.47 -17.94
C LYS A 169 19.38 -17.19 -16.71
N LYS A 170 20.47 -16.70 -16.11
CA LYS A 170 21.19 -17.37 -15.01
C LYS A 170 20.38 -17.43 -13.71
N LEU A 171 19.46 -16.49 -13.48
CA LEU A 171 18.57 -16.53 -12.31
C LEU A 171 17.23 -17.12 -12.74
N LYS A 172 16.90 -18.31 -12.21
CA LYS A 172 15.74 -19.14 -12.65
C LYS A 172 14.40 -18.41 -12.56
N TYR A 173 14.27 -17.43 -11.66
CA TYR A 173 13.07 -16.60 -11.46
C TYR A 173 13.05 -15.32 -12.33
N ARG A 174 14.19 -14.92 -12.94
CA ARG A 174 14.29 -13.75 -13.83
C ARG A 174 13.89 -14.01 -15.29
N LYS A 175 13.17 -15.09 -15.60
CA LYS A 175 12.66 -15.27 -16.96
C LYS A 175 11.66 -14.16 -17.28
N LYS A 176 12.15 -13.09 -17.93
CA LYS A 176 11.43 -11.88 -18.38
C LYS A 176 10.84 -11.05 -17.23
N ILE A 177 11.63 -10.13 -16.66
CA ILE A 177 11.11 -9.09 -15.76
C ILE A 177 10.14 -8.21 -16.57
N ARG A 178 8.89 -8.11 -16.10
CA ARG A 178 7.79 -7.36 -16.71
C ARG A 178 7.04 -6.62 -15.59
N PRO A 179 7.56 -5.49 -15.10
CA PRO A 179 6.93 -4.77 -14.00
C PRO A 179 5.57 -4.26 -14.46
N GLU A 180 4.54 -4.51 -13.67
CA GLU A 180 3.24 -3.88 -13.85
C GLU A 180 3.38 -2.40 -13.54
N VAL A 181 3.04 -1.55 -14.50
CA VAL A 181 3.11 -0.10 -14.36
C VAL A 181 1.77 0.52 -14.69
N HIS A 182 1.26 1.32 -13.76
CA HIS A 182 0.05 2.11 -13.93
C HIS A 182 0.42 3.58 -13.81
N TRP A 183 0.40 4.29 -14.95
CA TRP A 183 0.71 5.70 -15.02
C TRP A 183 -0.58 6.45 -15.37
N ASP A 184 -1.02 7.36 -14.51
CA ASP A 184 -2.17 8.23 -14.75
C ASP A 184 -1.73 9.68 -14.69
N ARG A 185 -1.63 10.32 -15.87
CA ARG A 185 -1.19 11.71 -16.07
C ARG A 185 0.12 12.07 -15.36
N ILE A 186 1.05 11.12 -15.25
CA ILE A 186 2.36 11.33 -14.61
C ILE A 186 3.34 11.95 -15.63
N PRO A 187 4.22 12.90 -15.24
CA PRO A 187 5.30 13.36 -16.11
C PRO A 187 6.16 12.19 -16.60
N PRO A 188 6.39 12.02 -17.91
CA PRO A 188 7.05 10.81 -18.42
C PRO A 188 8.48 10.60 -17.89
N ALA A 189 9.20 11.68 -17.53
CA ALA A 189 10.50 11.55 -16.88
C ALA A 189 10.41 10.94 -15.48
N GLN A 190 9.38 11.30 -14.70
CA GLN A 190 9.12 10.69 -13.39
C GLN A 190 8.78 9.20 -13.54
N ALA A 191 7.89 8.87 -14.48
CA ALA A 191 7.53 7.50 -14.81
C ALA A 191 8.75 6.65 -15.22
N LEU A 192 9.63 7.21 -16.07
CA LEU A 192 10.90 6.59 -16.45
C LEU A 192 11.80 6.36 -15.25
N ASN A 193 11.99 7.39 -14.41
CA ASN A 193 12.85 7.30 -13.23
C ASN A 193 12.37 6.22 -12.25
N ASP A 194 11.07 6.15 -11.97
CA ASP A 194 10.47 5.18 -11.05
C ASP A 194 10.62 3.75 -11.60
N LEU A 195 10.45 3.58 -12.92
CA LEU A 195 10.67 2.31 -13.61
C LEU A 195 12.13 1.83 -13.51
N VAL A 196 13.10 2.68 -13.86
CA VAL A 196 14.50 2.23 -14.01
C VAL A 196 15.24 2.20 -12.67
N THR A 197 14.93 3.13 -11.75
CA THR A 197 15.54 3.19 -10.42
C THR A 197 15.18 1.97 -9.58
N SER A 198 13.93 1.51 -9.65
CA SER A 198 13.50 0.30 -8.97
C SER A 198 14.21 -0.96 -9.47
N LEU A 199 14.85 -0.91 -10.65
CA LEU A 199 15.58 -2.01 -11.26
C LEU A 199 17.11 -1.88 -11.15
N GLY A 200 17.60 -0.86 -10.43
CA GLY A 200 19.04 -0.62 -10.26
C GLY A 200 19.71 0.08 -11.47
N PHE A 201 18.95 0.83 -12.25
CA PHE A 201 19.45 1.65 -13.36
C PHE A 201 19.22 3.15 -13.09
N ARG A 202 19.91 4.00 -13.85
CA ARG A 202 19.82 5.46 -13.76
C ARG A 202 19.67 6.06 -15.16
N VAL A 203 18.99 7.21 -15.22
CA VAL A 203 18.93 8.05 -16.41
C VAL A 203 20.14 8.98 -16.38
N CYS A 204 20.92 9.05 -17.47
CA CYS A 204 22.11 9.88 -17.57
C CYS A 204 22.04 10.74 -18.84
N LEU A 205 22.33 12.04 -18.74
CA LEU A 205 22.45 12.94 -19.90
C LEU A 205 23.92 13.11 -20.27
N LYS A 206 24.34 12.61 -21.43
CA LYS A 206 25.74 12.65 -21.89
C LYS A 206 26.11 14.00 -22.55
N TRP A 207 27.41 14.26 -22.73
CA TRP A 207 27.90 15.51 -23.33
C TRP A 207 27.61 15.64 -24.82
N ASP A 208 27.31 14.53 -25.49
CA ASP A 208 26.87 14.46 -26.88
C ASP A 208 25.36 14.65 -27.06
N ASP A 209 24.67 15.06 -25.99
CA ASP A 209 23.23 15.32 -25.96
C ASP A 209 22.37 14.04 -26.08
N THR A 210 22.97 12.87 -25.85
CA THR A 210 22.28 11.57 -25.80
C THR A 210 21.79 11.27 -24.37
N VAL A 211 20.53 10.85 -24.23
CA VAL A 211 20.00 10.31 -22.96
C VAL A 211 20.28 8.82 -22.89
N SER A 212 21.08 8.36 -21.94
CA SER A 212 21.38 6.94 -21.76
C SER A 212 20.79 6.40 -20.47
N ILE A 213 20.34 5.16 -20.49
CA ILE A 213 20.02 4.40 -19.27
C ILE A 213 21.21 3.51 -18.97
N GLU A 214 21.82 3.69 -17.81
CA GLU A 214 23.05 3.01 -17.40
C GLU A 214 22.84 2.29 -16.08
N LYS A 215 23.56 1.18 -15.88
CA LYS A 215 23.39 0.34 -14.68
C LYS A 215 24.12 0.94 -13.49
N TYR A 216 23.42 1.09 -12.37
CA TYR A 216 23.96 1.79 -11.20
C TYR A 216 25.30 1.19 -10.73
N GLY A 217 26.34 2.02 -10.69
CA GLY A 217 27.70 1.70 -10.26
C GLY A 217 28.58 0.96 -11.26
N GLU A 218 28.12 0.70 -12.47
CA GLU A 218 28.94 0.14 -13.55
C GLU A 218 29.38 1.25 -14.49
N GLY A 219 30.69 1.35 -14.74
CA GLY A 219 31.23 2.43 -15.54
C GLY A 219 32.75 2.46 -15.52
N ALA A 220 33.30 3.43 -16.24
CA ALA A 220 34.72 3.64 -16.37
C ALA A 220 35.37 3.97 -15.01
N LEU A 221 36.66 3.66 -14.90
CA LEU A 221 37.49 4.19 -13.83
C LEU A 221 37.84 5.65 -14.13
N LEU A 222 38.11 6.43 -13.08
CA LEU A 222 38.63 7.79 -13.22
C LEU A 222 39.99 7.73 -13.93
N SER A 223 40.20 8.58 -14.94
CA SER A 223 41.51 8.69 -15.58
C SER A 223 42.53 9.22 -14.58
N THR A 224 43.76 8.72 -14.64
CA THR A 224 44.89 9.25 -13.87
C THR A 224 45.60 10.39 -14.59
N ASP A 225 45.31 10.59 -15.87
CA ASP A 225 45.94 11.62 -16.69
C ASP A 225 45.41 13.01 -16.31
N ASP A 226 46.33 13.98 -16.15
CA ASP A 226 46.03 15.37 -15.78
C ASP A 226 45.27 15.55 -14.46
N LEU A 227 45.38 14.56 -13.56
CA LEU A 227 44.80 14.59 -12.23
C LEU A 227 45.60 15.55 -11.33
N LEU A 228 44.98 16.65 -10.91
CA LEU A 228 45.54 17.60 -9.95
C LEU A 228 45.45 17.07 -8.52
N SER A 229 44.28 16.52 -8.18
CA SER A 229 44.03 15.89 -6.89
C SER A 229 43.01 14.76 -7.06
N GLY A 230 43.16 13.70 -6.28
CA GLY A 230 42.23 12.57 -6.29
C GLY A 230 42.07 11.99 -4.90
N GLY A 231 40.84 11.58 -4.58
CA GLY A 231 40.51 10.82 -3.39
C GLY A 231 39.90 9.49 -3.80
N PHE A 232 40.38 8.40 -3.19
CA PHE A 232 39.69 7.12 -3.24
C PHE A 232 38.90 6.98 -1.95
N GLU A 233 37.60 6.80 -2.09
CA GLU A 233 36.72 6.49 -0.98
C GLU A 233 36.19 5.07 -1.18
N ALA A 234 35.96 4.35 -0.09
CA ALA A 234 35.27 3.07 -0.16
C ALA A 234 33.91 3.26 0.50
N ASP A 235 32.86 3.33 -0.30
CA ASP A 235 31.50 3.24 0.21
C ASP A 235 31.21 1.78 0.55
N LEU A 236 31.24 1.48 1.84
CA LEU A 236 30.96 0.16 2.39
C LEU A 236 29.46 0.11 2.72
N PRO A 237 28.60 -0.50 1.87
CA PRO A 237 27.18 -0.53 2.13
C PRO A 237 26.88 -1.31 3.41
N GLU A 238 25.87 -0.86 4.15
CA GLU A 238 25.32 -1.64 5.26
C GLU A 238 24.70 -2.93 4.71
N VAL A 239 25.31 -4.07 5.03
CA VAL A 239 24.82 -5.37 4.57
C VAL A 239 24.08 -6.06 5.69
N SER A 240 22.81 -6.42 5.46
CA SER A 240 22.00 -7.27 6.36
C SER A 240 22.35 -8.76 6.19
N ASN A 241 22.22 -9.61 7.20
CA ASN A 241 22.44 -11.06 7.00
C ASN A 241 21.42 -11.73 6.06
N SER A 242 20.19 -11.20 6.07
CA SER A 242 19.08 -11.65 5.23
C SER A 242 18.17 -10.48 4.91
N VAL A 243 17.40 -10.63 3.85
CA VAL A 243 16.34 -9.69 3.48
C VAL A 243 15.01 -10.44 3.61
N THR A 244 14.03 -9.84 4.26
CA THR A 244 12.67 -10.37 4.34
C THR A 244 11.70 -9.41 3.71
N VAL A 245 10.95 -9.90 2.73
CA VAL A 245 9.82 -9.19 2.15
C VAL A 245 8.58 -9.59 2.92
N VAL A 246 7.95 -8.60 3.55
CA VAL A 246 6.69 -8.73 4.26
C VAL A 246 5.58 -8.17 3.38
N GLY A 247 4.64 -9.02 3.02
CA GLY A 247 3.48 -8.70 2.21
C GLY A 247 2.40 -7.88 2.94
N GLY A 248 1.28 -7.74 2.25
CA GLY A 248 0.03 -7.28 2.84
C GLY A 248 -0.57 -8.32 3.79
N ILE A 249 -1.72 -7.98 4.36
CA ILE A 249 -2.47 -8.86 5.28
C ILE A 249 -3.00 -10.04 4.50
N THR A 250 -2.73 -11.25 4.99
CA THR A 250 -3.20 -12.50 4.42
C THR A 250 -4.72 -12.62 4.57
N MET A 251 -5.39 -12.97 3.48
CA MET A 251 -6.85 -13.02 3.40
C MET A 251 -7.34 -14.45 3.20
N HIS A 252 -8.43 -14.81 3.89
CA HIS A 252 -9.08 -16.11 3.78
C HIS A 252 -10.50 -15.90 3.31
N GLU A 253 -10.79 -16.31 2.07
CA GLU A 253 -12.15 -16.35 1.54
C GLU A 253 -12.80 -17.68 1.89
N THR A 254 -13.82 -17.62 2.73
CA THR A 254 -14.58 -18.78 3.20
C THR A 254 -16.06 -18.45 3.27
N ILE A 255 -16.89 -19.50 3.24
CA ILE A 255 -18.33 -19.35 3.49
C ILE A 255 -18.54 -19.36 5.00
N TRP A 256 -19.30 -18.39 5.49
CA TRP A 256 -19.72 -18.24 6.87
C TRP A 256 -21.20 -18.54 7.00
N SER A 257 -21.59 -19.31 8.03
CA SER A 257 -22.98 -19.37 8.45
C SER A 257 -23.39 -18.07 9.12
N LEU A 258 -24.64 -17.67 8.93
CA LEU A 258 -25.22 -16.49 9.53
C LEU A 258 -26.20 -16.87 10.64
N GLU A 259 -26.12 -16.18 11.77
CA GLU A 259 -27.05 -16.32 12.89
C GLU A 259 -27.94 -15.08 12.97
N ALA A 260 -29.26 -15.29 13.03
CA ALA A 260 -30.21 -14.20 13.17
C ALA A 260 -30.02 -13.47 14.51
N VAL A 261 -29.89 -12.15 14.46
CA VAL A 261 -29.70 -11.27 15.62
C VAL A 261 -30.66 -10.09 15.57
N GLY A 262 -30.85 -9.45 16.72
CA GLY A 262 -31.53 -8.17 16.81
C GLY A 262 -30.83 -7.22 17.76
N LEU A 263 -31.18 -5.94 17.66
CA LEU A 263 -30.75 -4.92 18.60
C LEU A 263 -31.72 -4.90 19.78
N ASP A 264 -31.20 -5.08 20.99
CA ASP A 264 -32.00 -5.04 22.21
C ASP A 264 -32.13 -3.61 22.77
N ILE A 265 -33.03 -3.39 23.73
CA ILE A 265 -33.34 -2.06 24.30
C ILE A 265 -32.20 -1.45 25.15
N ASP A 266 -31.15 -2.20 25.40
CA ASP A 266 -29.91 -1.73 26.03
C ASP A 266 -28.82 -1.39 25.00
N GLY A 267 -29.13 -1.46 23.71
CA GLY A 267 -28.20 -1.18 22.61
C GLY A 267 -27.27 -2.34 22.26
N MET A 268 -27.46 -3.53 22.85
CA MET A 268 -26.62 -4.69 22.57
C MET A 268 -27.22 -5.59 21.49
N TRP A 269 -26.36 -6.11 20.61
CA TRP A 269 -26.75 -7.08 19.58
C TRP A 269 -26.72 -8.50 20.13
N ARG A 270 -27.84 -9.21 20.06
CA ARG A 270 -27.98 -10.57 20.60
C ARG A 270 -28.67 -11.50 19.59
N PRO A 271 -28.47 -12.83 19.69
CA PRO A 271 -29.34 -13.79 19.01
C PRO A 271 -30.80 -13.44 19.25
N VAL A 272 -31.63 -13.57 18.22
CA VAL A 272 -33.04 -13.19 18.27
C VAL A 272 -33.80 -13.80 19.45
N TYR A 273 -33.48 -15.02 19.86
CA TYR A 273 -34.13 -15.66 21.02
C TYR A 273 -33.67 -15.12 22.39
N HIS A 274 -32.67 -14.25 22.42
CA HIS A 274 -32.12 -13.62 23.63
C HIS A 274 -32.50 -12.14 23.74
N LEU A 275 -33.45 -11.68 22.94
CA LEU A 275 -33.93 -10.30 22.99
C LEU A 275 -34.95 -10.16 24.12
N SER A 276 -34.88 -9.05 24.85
CA SER A 276 -35.79 -8.75 25.98
C SER A 276 -37.28 -8.76 25.62
N TYR A 277 -37.58 -8.58 24.33
CA TYR A 277 -38.92 -8.47 23.77
C TYR A 277 -39.34 -9.65 22.89
N VAL A 278 -38.63 -10.78 22.98
CA VAL A 278 -39.05 -12.00 22.28
C VAL A 278 -40.44 -12.46 22.75
N PRO A 279 -41.38 -12.75 21.84
CA PRO A 279 -42.69 -13.28 22.21
C PRO A 279 -42.53 -14.60 22.97
N LYS A 280 -43.27 -14.76 24.07
CA LYS A 280 -43.28 -16.01 24.83
C LYS A 280 -44.51 -16.83 24.44
N ASN A 281 -44.30 -18.11 24.14
CA ASN A 281 -45.40 -19.03 23.92
C ASN A 281 -46.21 -19.18 25.22
N LYS A 282 -47.54 -18.99 25.14
CA LYS A 282 -48.44 -19.02 26.31
C LYS A 282 -48.39 -20.36 27.04
N ASP A 283 -48.17 -21.46 26.30
CA ASP A 283 -48.18 -22.81 26.86
C ASP A 283 -46.83 -23.21 27.45
N THR A 284 -45.73 -22.95 26.75
CA THR A 284 -44.39 -23.40 27.16
C THR A 284 -43.62 -22.35 27.95
N LYS A 285 -44.06 -21.09 27.92
CA LYS A 285 -43.34 -19.90 28.39
C LYS A 285 -41.98 -19.68 27.73
N GLN A 286 -41.64 -20.48 26.70
CA GLN A 286 -40.38 -20.37 25.99
C GLN A 286 -40.44 -19.25 24.95
N PRO A 287 -39.31 -18.57 24.69
CA PRO A 287 -39.21 -17.56 23.64
C PRO A 287 -39.44 -18.19 22.26
N ASP A 288 -40.34 -17.60 21.48
CA ASP A 288 -40.73 -18.15 20.18
C ASP A 288 -41.19 -17.06 19.20
N TRP A 289 -40.31 -16.71 18.25
CA TRP A 289 -40.62 -15.77 17.17
C TRP A 289 -41.60 -16.31 16.13
N ARG A 290 -41.86 -17.62 16.11
CA ARG A 290 -42.79 -18.22 15.14
C ARG A 290 -44.26 -17.83 15.37
N LEU A 291 -44.54 -17.22 16.53
CA LEU A 291 -45.87 -16.75 16.92
C LEU A 291 -46.24 -15.40 16.30
N THR A 292 -45.31 -14.74 15.61
CA THR A 292 -45.55 -13.42 15.03
C THR A 292 -45.15 -13.39 13.55
N GLU A 293 -45.90 -12.63 12.76
CA GLU A 293 -45.60 -12.45 11.35
C GLU A 293 -44.34 -11.56 11.18
N PRO A 294 -43.33 -11.99 10.39
CA PRO A 294 -42.14 -11.20 10.13
C PRO A 294 -42.46 -9.80 9.58
N GLY A 295 -41.98 -8.76 10.26
CA GLY A 295 -42.19 -7.36 9.86
C GLY A 295 -43.41 -6.69 10.51
N VAL A 296 -44.44 -7.46 10.89
CA VAL A 296 -45.64 -6.91 11.57
C VAL A 296 -45.52 -7.04 13.08
N PHE A 297 -45.02 -8.19 13.57
CA PHE A 297 -44.78 -8.48 14.98
C PHE A 297 -46.00 -8.31 15.90
N ASP A 298 -47.14 -8.86 15.50
CA ASP A 298 -48.47 -8.68 16.12
C ASP A 298 -48.49 -8.86 17.64
N GLY A 299 -47.75 -9.83 18.19
CA GLY A 299 -47.70 -10.05 19.64
C GLY A 299 -47.09 -8.88 20.42
N ILE A 300 -46.14 -8.15 19.82
CA ILE A 300 -45.55 -6.94 20.40
C ILE A 300 -46.44 -5.74 20.11
N LEU A 301 -46.96 -5.65 18.88
CA LEU A 301 -47.85 -4.57 18.44
C LEU A 301 -49.13 -4.52 19.29
N ALA A 302 -49.78 -5.66 19.54
CA ALA A 302 -50.98 -5.76 20.36
C ALA A 302 -50.71 -5.23 21.77
N SER A 303 -49.58 -5.61 22.38
CA SER A 303 -49.22 -5.10 23.72
C SER A 303 -48.97 -3.59 23.75
N TYR A 304 -48.60 -3.00 22.62
CA TYR A 304 -48.45 -1.56 22.46
C TYR A 304 -49.80 -0.87 22.21
N GLN A 305 -50.65 -1.45 21.35
CA GLN A 305 -52.00 -0.96 21.04
C GLN A 305 -52.92 -1.00 22.25
N ASP A 306 -52.89 -2.07 23.04
CA ASP A 306 -53.67 -2.18 24.29
C ASP A 306 -53.38 -1.00 25.24
N ILE A 307 -52.14 -0.51 25.27
CA ILE A 307 -51.73 0.65 26.06
C ILE A 307 -52.21 1.97 25.41
N GLU A 308 -52.19 2.07 24.08
CA GLU A 308 -52.75 3.22 23.36
C GLU A 308 -54.27 3.33 23.54
N ASP A 309 -54.98 2.21 23.50
CA ASP A 309 -56.43 2.13 23.69
C ASP A 309 -56.80 2.51 25.13
N GLN A 310 -56.10 1.97 26.14
CA GLN A 310 -56.26 2.38 27.54
C GLN A 310 -56.05 3.89 27.72
N LYS A 311 -55.06 4.46 27.04
CA LYS A 311 -54.81 5.91 27.07
C LYS A 311 -55.93 6.70 26.41
N ALA A 312 -56.51 6.20 25.32
CA ALA A 312 -57.65 6.82 24.63
C ALA A 312 -58.91 6.79 25.51
N ASP A 313 -59.10 5.72 26.28
CA ASP A 313 -60.18 5.54 27.25
C ASP A 313 -59.97 6.33 28.56
N GLY A 314 -58.87 7.09 28.67
CA GLY A 314 -58.57 7.92 29.85
C GLY A 314 -58.02 7.14 31.05
N VAL A 315 -57.63 5.87 30.87
CA VAL A 315 -56.96 5.08 31.91
C VAL A 315 -55.53 5.62 32.10
N PRO A 316 -55.09 5.89 33.35
CA PRO A 316 -53.70 6.27 33.62
C PRO A 316 -52.74 5.16 33.18
N VAL A 317 -51.93 5.47 32.16
CA VAL A 317 -50.92 4.56 31.61
C VAL A 317 -49.55 4.86 32.21
N ASP A 318 -48.79 3.81 32.53
CA ASP A 318 -47.37 3.92 32.84
C ASP A 318 -46.60 4.37 31.59
N LYS A 319 -46.10 5.61 31.62
CA LYS A 319 -45.38 6.23 30.50
C LYS A 319 -44.07 5.49 30.17
N ASP A 320 -43.42 4.90 31.16
CA ASP A 320 -42.15 4.19 30.95
C ASP A 320 -42.41 2.83 30.29
N GLU A 321 -43.47 2.12 30.69
CA GLU A 321 -43.90 0.90 30.03
C GLU A 321 -44.31 1.16 28.58
N TYR A 322 -45.09 2.21 28.32
CA TYR A 322 -45.45 2.63 26.97
C TYR A 322 -44.23 2.92 26.10
N ARG A 323 -43.27 3.72 26.61
CA ARG A 323 -42.03 4.04 25.87
C ARG A 323 -41.24 2.78 25.58
N LYS A 324 -41.11 1.88 26.57
CA LYS A 324 -40.43 0.59 26.43
C LYS A 324 -41.07 -0.27 25.34
N LYS A 325 -42.40 -0.46 25.36
CA LYS A 325 -43.11 -1.28 24.37
C LYS A 325 -43.01 -0.70 22.95
N LYS A 326 -43.11 0.62 22.83
CA LYS A 326 -42.91 1.32 21.57
C LYS A 326 -41.50 1.10 21.00
N GLU A 327 -40.49 1.22 21.84
CA GLU A 327 -39.10 1.01 21.45
C GLU A 327 -38.83 -0.46 21.08
N GLN A 328 -39.32 -1.41 21.87
CA GLN A 328 -39.25 -2.84 21.57
C GLN A 328 -39.87 -3.17 20.20
N TYR A 329 -41.05 -2.61 19.90
CA TYR A 329 -41.70 -2.77 18.61
C TYR A 329 -40.86 -2.21 17.46
N SER A 330 -40.37 -0.97 17.61
CA SER A 330 -39.53 -0.31 16.62
C SER A 330 -38.24 -1.10 16.35
N LEU A 331 -37.57 -1.58 17.40
CA LEU A 331 -36.35 -2.38 17.27
C LEU A 331 -36.62 -3.74 16.61
N ALA A 332 -37.73 -4.40 16.96
CA ALA A 332 -38.15 -5.63 16.31
C ALA A 332 -38.35 -5.43 14.79
N GLN A 333 -39.07 -4.38 14.40
CA GLN A 333 -39.28 -4.03 13.00
C GLN A 333 -38.00 -3.74 12.22
N GLN A 334 -37.04 -3.07 12.87
CA GLN A 334 -35.80 -2.66 12.24
C GLN A 334 -34.78 -3.80 12.11
N THR A 335 -34.75 -4.74 13.06
CA THR A 335 -33.63 -5.69 13.20
C THR A 335 -34.03 -7.16 13.15
N VAL A 336 -35.18 -7.56 13.69
CA VAL A 336 -35.57 -8.98 13.71
C VAL A 336 -35.96 -9.44 12.30
N TYR A 337 -35.44 -10.60 11.88
CA TYR A 337 -35.43 -11.09 10.49
C TYR A 337 -34.64 -10.23 9.48
N ARG A 338 -34.14 -9.06 9.87
CA ARG A 338 -33.37 -8.15 9.00
C ARG A 338 -31.90 -8.14 9.33
N SER A 339 -31.48 -8.62 10.49
CA SER A 339 -30.09 -8.54 10.91
C SER A 339 -29.56 -9.92 11.23
N PHE A 340 -28.38 -10.21 10.69
CA PHE A 340 -27.68 -11.47 10.89
C PHE A 340 -26.23 -11.17 11.23
N ARG A 341 -25.63 -11.93 12.14
CA ARG A 341 -24.19 -11.86 12.41
C ARG A 341 -23.48 -13.06 11.82
N LEU A 342 -22.19 -12.92 11.50
CA LEU A 342 -21.37 -14.09 11.20
C LEU A 342 -21.35 -15.01 12.43
N SER A 343 -21.51 -16.31 12.20
CA SER A 343 -21.58 -17.32 13.24
C SER A 343 -20.32 -18.17 13.24
N TYR A 344 -20.22 -19.17 12.35
CA TYR A 344 -19.06 -20.02 12.21
C TYR A 344 -18.67 -20.19 10.74
N PRO A 345 -17.40 -20.50 10.44
CA PRO A 345 -17.05 -21.04 9.13
C PRO A 345 -17.87 -22.29 8.84
N LEU A 346 -18.35 -22.39 7.61
CA LEU A 346 -19.20 -23.49 7.16
C LEU A 346 -18.53 -24.86 7.42
N GLY A 347 -19.26 -25.77 8.06
CA GLY A 347 -18.77 -27.11 8.44
C GLY A 347 -18.42 -27.25 9.92
N THR A 348 -18.35 -26.14 10.66
CA THR A 348 -18.21 -26.15 12.12
C THR A 348 -19.49 -26.68 12.76
N LYS A 349 -19.38 -27.61 13.72
CA LYS A 349 -20.51 -28.14 14.48
C LYS A 349 -20.47 -27.59 15.90
N GLU A 350 -21.56 -26.96 16.32
CA GLU A 350 -21.73 -26.52 17.70
C GLU A 350 -21.95 -27.69 18.65
N ASP A 351 -21.43 -27.58 19.87
CA ASP A 351 -21.77 -28.47 20.96
C ASP A 351 -23.20 -28.16 21.45
N GLU A 352 -24.13 -29.09 21.24
CA GLU A 352 -25.55 -28.88 21.54
C GLU A 352 -25.81 -28.58 23.03
N PHE A 353 -25.02 -29.16 23.93
CA PHE A 353 -25.19 -28.94 25.37
C PHE A 353 -24.75 -27.53 25.76
N LEU A 354 -23.59 -27.09 25.28
CA LEU A 354 -23.11 -25.73 25.50
C LEU A 354 -24.00 -24.70 24.81
N ARG A 355 -24.56 -25.03 23.64
CA ARG A 355 -25.51 -24.15 22.96
C ARG A 355 -26.76 -23.92 23.80
N LYS A 356 -27.34 -24.98 24.34
CA LYS A 356 -28.48 -24.88 25.28
C LYS A 356 -28.14 -24.08 26.54
N LYS A 357 -26.92 -24.23 27.07
CA LYS A 357 -26.43 -23.45 28.22
C LYS A 357 -26.36 -21.96 27.87
N TYR A 358 -25.77 -21.63 26.71
CA TYR A 358 -25.67 -20.26 26.20
C TYR A 358 -27.06 -19.64 25.97
N ASP A 359 -27.96 -20.38 25.34
CA ASP A 359 -29.33 -19.93 25.07
C ASP A 359 -30.09 -19.67 26.38
N LYS A 360 -29.96 -20.56 27.37
CA LYS A 360 -30.58 -20.39 28.68
C LYS A 360 -30.12 -19.11 29.39
N ILE A 361 -28.81 -18.87 29.45
CA ILE A 361 -28.24 -17.66 30.08
C ILE A 361 -28.67 -16.41 29.29
N GLY A 362 -28.72 -16.49 27.96
CA GLY A 362 -29.20 -15.41 27.09
C GLY A 362 -30.65 -15.01 27.40
N VAL A 363 -31.53 -15.98 27.60
CA VAL A 363 -32.93 -15.72 28.01
C VAL A 363 -33.01 -15.11 29.41
N GLU A 364 -32.23 -15.60 30.37
CA GLU A 364 -32.17 -15.02 31.72
C GLU A 364 -31.71 -13.55 31.68
N LEU A 365 -30.70 -13.23 30.87
CA LEU A 365 -30.23 -11.86 30.66
C LEU A 365 -31.31 -10.99 30.00
N ALA A 366 -31.99 -11.51 28.98
CA ALA A 366 -33.09 -10.85 28.28
C ALA A 366 -34.23 -10.45 29.22
N GLU A 367 -34.57 -11.33 30.17
CA GLU A 367 -35.57 -11.04 31.20
C GLU A 367 -35.14 -9.87 32.09
N LYS A 368 -33.85 -9.81 32.48
CA LYS A 368 -33.33 -8.68 33.28
C LYS A 368 -33.33 -7.37 32.51
N VAL A 369 -33.01 -7.41 31.22
CA VAL A 369 -33.12 -6.23 30.36
C VAL A 369 -34.58 -5.75 30.27
N ASN A 370 -35.54 -6.67 30.13
CA ASN A 370 -36.97 -6.35 30.09
C ASN A 370 -37.52 -5.80 31.43
N GLU A 371 -36.94 -6.25 32.56
CA GLU A 371 -37.17 -5.72 33.92
C GLU A 371 -36.60 -4.31 34.10
N GLY A 372 -35.84 -3.78 33.14
CA GLY A 372 -35.29 -2.43 33.15
C GLY A 372 -33.84 -2.32 33.60
N LEU A 373 -33.17 -3.44 33.88
CA LEU A 373 -31.75 -3.43 34.26
C LEU A 373 -30.88 -3.06 33.04
N ARG A 374 -29.76 -2.37 33.28
CA ARG A 374 -28.87 -1.81 32.26
C ARG A 374 -27.39 -2.02 32.64
N PRO A 375 -26.43 -1.78 31.72
CA PRO A 375 -25.00 -1.78 32.06
C PRO A 375 -24.70 -0.88 33.27
N GLY A 376 -23.99 -1.41 34.25
CA GLY A 376 -23.72 -0.77 35.55
C GLY A 376 -24.59 -1.31 36.69
N ASP A 377 -25.69 -2.00 36.40
CA ASP A 377 -26.41 -2.78 37.40
C ASP A 377 -25.67 -4.09 37.69
N LYS A 378 -25.27 -4.32 38.94
CA LYS A 378 -24.50 -5.50 39.34
C LYS A 378 -25.09 -6.83 38.84
N LYS A 379 -26.42 -7.00 38.91
CA LYS A 379 -27.08 -8.23 38.45
C LYS A 379 -27.02 -8.41 36.93
N TYR A 380 -27.10 -7.31 36.18
CA TYR A 380 -26.96 -7.32 34.73
C TYR A 380 -25.51 -7.63 34.34
N ASP A 381 -24.55 -6.94 34.95
CA ASP A 381 -23.12 -7.13 34.67
C ASP A 381 -22.67 -8.56 35.00
N ASP A 382 -23.10 -9.13 36.14
CA ASP A 382 -22.81 -10.52 36.52
C ASP A 382 -23.38 -11.54 35.50
N LEU A 383 -24.57 -11.28 34.94
CA LEU A 383 -25.17 -12.13 33.92
C LEU A 383 -24.52 -11.93 32.55
N LEU A 384 -24.13 -10.71 32.21
CA LEU A 384 -23.42 -10.39 30.97
C LEU A 384 -22.07 -11.10 30.93
N ILE A 385 -21.32 -11.10 32.03
CA ILE A 385 -20.06 -11.85 32.16
C ILE A 385 -20.29 -13.35 31.91
N LYS A 386 -21.28 -13.96 32.57
CA LYS A 386 -21.62 -15.39 32.37
C LYS A 386 -22.06 -15.68 30.93
N TYR A 387 -22.77 -14.73 30.32
CA TYR A 387 -23.23 -14.83 28.94
C TYR A 387 -22.05 -14.81 27.96
N GLU A 388 -21.09 -13.90 28.16
CA GLU A 388 -19.85 -13.83 27.37
C GLU A 388 -18.95 -15.05 27.58
N GLU A 389 -18.82 -15.54 28.82
CA GLU A 389 -18.10 -16.77 29.14
C GLU A 389 -18.71 -17.99 28.45
N ALA A 390 -20.04 -18.14 28.50
CA ALA A 390 -20.74 -19.24 27.83
C ALA A 390 -20.59 -19.15 26.30
N LYS A 391 -20.61 -17.94 25.74
CA LYS A 391 -20.34 -17.71 24.31
C LYS A 391 -18.92 -18.16 23.93
N ARG A 392 -17.91 -17.75 24.72
CA ARG A 392 -16.49 -18.13 24.50
C ARG A 392 -16.29 -19.64 24.66
N GLU A 393 -16.88 -20.25 25.67
CA GLU A 393 -16.81 -21.69 25.91
C GLU A 393 -17.42 -22.47 24.73
N LEU A 394 -18.60 -22.07 24.27
CA LEU A 394 -19.24 -22.66 23.08
C LEU A 394 -18.37 -22.52 21.84
N PHE A 395 -17.81 -21.32 21.60
CA PHE A 395 -16.95 -21.07 20.45
C PHE A 395 -15.68 -21.93 20.48
N LEU A 396 -14.95 -21.95 21.60
CA LEU A 396 -13.74 -22.76 21.77
C LEU A 396 -14.01 -24.26 21.60
N LYS A 397 -15.11 -24.77 22.17
CA LYS A 397 -15.45 -26.19 22.09
C LYS A 397 -15.86 -26.63 20.68
N SER A 398 -16.42 -25.71 19.90
CA SER A 398 -16.82 -25.97 18.51
C SER A 398 -15.62 -26.10 17.57
N GLU A 399 -14.41 -25.73 18.02
CA GLU A 399 -13.16 -25.75 17.25
C GLU A 399 -13.32 -25.20 15.82
N PRO A 400 -13.83 -23.96 15.63
CA PRO A 400 -14.07 -23.43 14.30
C PRO A 400 -12.80 -23.43 13.46
N VAL A 401 -12.88 -24.09 12.30
CA VAL A 401 -11.76 -24.22 11.38
C VAL A 401 -12.01 -23.33 10.17
N ILE A 402 -11.09 -22.38 9.93
CA ILE A 402 -11.02 -21.71 8.63
C ILE A 402 -10.22 -22.62 7.69
N PRO A 403 -10.79 -23.02 6.54
CA PRO A 403 -10.02 -23.73 5.53
C PRO A 403 -8.85 -22.84 5.07
N GLY A 404 -7.64 -23.33 5.24
CA GLY A 404 -6.41 -22.65 4.90
C GLY A 404 -5.28 -23.65 4.70
N PRO A 405 -4.04 -23.21 4.43
CA PRO A 405 -2.93 -24.12 4.41
C PRO A 405 -2.72 -24.62 5.82
N GLN A 406 -2.36 -25.89 5.92
CA GLN A 406 -2.12 -26.49 7.21
C GLN A 406 -0.91 -25.81 7.85
N LYS A 407 -1.09 -25.23 9.04
CA LYS A 407 -0.01 -24.66 9.83
C LYS A 407 0.79 -25.80 10.43
N LYS A 408 2.11 -25.72 10.33
CA LYS A 408 2.99 -26.63 11.07
C LYS A 408 2.92 -26.25 12.55
N ASP A 409 2.34 -27.12 13.36
CA ASP A 409 2.33 -26.96 14.81
C ASP A 409 3.79 -26.90 15.31
N PRO A 410 4.20 -25.84 16.03
CA PRO A 410 5.58 -25.67 16.47
C PRO A 410 6.02 -26.75 17.46
N ARG A 411 5.10 -27.37 18.19
CA ARG A 411 5.40 -28.44 19.17
C ARG A 411 5.44 -29.81 18.50
N THR A 412 4.44 -30.13 17.67
CA THR A 412 4.31 -31.49 17.11
C THR A 412 4.93 -31.64 15.72
N GLY A 413 5.18 -30.53 15.02
CA GLY A 413 5.65 -30.51 13.64
C GLY A 413 4.61 -31.01 12.62
N LYS A 414 3.40 -31.36 13.05
CA LYS A 414 2.31 -31.80 12.18
C LYS A 414 1.62 -30.60 11.54
N LEU A 415 1.19 -30.79 10.31
CA LEU A 415 0.39 -29.83 9.57
C LEU A 415 -1.08 -29.98 10.04
N GLY A 416 -1.67 -28.90 10.57
CA GLY A 416 -3.08 -28.86 11.00
C GLY A 416 -3.80 -27.60 10.54
N ASP A 417 -5.13 -27.64 10.44
CA ASP A 417 -5.92 -26.51 9.94
C ASP A 417 -5.92 -25.32 10.92
N TYR A 418 -6.26 -24.13 10.41
CA TYR A 418 -6.35 -22.93 11.23
C TYR A 418 -7.60 -22.96 12.10
N ARG A 419 -7.40 -23.24 13.39
CA ARG A 419 -8.42 -23.16 14.44
C ARG A 419 -8.53 -21.72 14.93
N LEU A 420 -9.73 -21.17 14.90
CA LEU A 420 -10.02 -19.88 15.53
C LEU A 420 -10.16 -20.09 17.04
N GLU A 421 -9.46 -19.25 17.80
CA GLU A 421 -9.57 -19.20 19.26
C GLU A 421 -10.69 -18.25 19.69
N GLU A 422 -10.84 -17.14 18.97
CA GLU A 422 -11.85 -16.13 19.21
C GLU A 422 -12.44 -15.63 17.88
N PHE A 423 -13.71 -15.23 17.91
CA PHE A 423 -14.39 -14.70 16.73
C PHE A 423 -13.85 -13.32 16.33
N GLU A 424 -13.36 -12.56 17.30
CA GLU A 424 -12.71 -11.26 17.14
C GLU A 424 -11.44 -11.34 16.29
N GLN A 425 -10.90 -12.54 16.05
CA GLN A 425 -9.76 -12.76 15.14
C GLN A 425 -10.09 -12.45 13.68
N VAL A 426 -11.37 -12.49 13.28
CA VAL A 426 -11.82 -12.18 11.92
C VAL A 426 -12.49 -10.81 11.79
N LEU A 427 -12.73 -10.13 12.92
CA LEU A 427 -13.17 -8.73 12.96
C LEU A 427 -11.98 -7.78 13.20
N PRO A 428 -12.02 -6.51 12.74
CA PRO A 428 -13.03 -5.92 11.88
C PRO A 428 -12.83 -6.42 10.44
N CYS A 429 -13.89 -6.92 9.84
CA CYS A 429 -14.06 -6.72 8.41
C CYS A 429 -14.13 -5.19 8.24
N PHE A 430 -13.45 -4.55 7.29
CA PHE A 430 -13.72 -3.12 7.00
C PHE A 430 -14.80 -3.07 5.91
N LYS A 431 -15.62 -2.02 5.80
CA LYS A 431 -16.67 -1.92 4.76
C LYS A 431 -16.08 -2.12 3.36
N THR A 432 -14.90 -1.53 3.13
CA THR A 432 -14.12 -1.66 1.90
C THR A 432 -13.46 -3.03 1.71
N ARG A 433 -13.40 -3.88 2.75
CA ARG A 433 -12.81 -5.23 2.73
C ARG A 433 -13.83 -6.36 2.73
N ALA A 434 -15.05 -6.15 3.23
CA ALA A 434 -16.12 -7.13 3.12
C ALA A 434 -16.54 -7.34 1.65
N GLU A 435 -16.36 -6.31 0.82
CA GLU A 435 -16.46 -6.38 -0.65
C GLU A 435 -15.15 -6.79 -1.32
N LEU A 436 -14.11 -7.21 -0.60
CA LEU A 436 -12.94 -7.78 -1.24
C LEU A 436 -13.13 -9.28 -1.34
N THR A 437 -13.04 -9.80 -2.56
CA THR A 437 -12.86 -11.22 -2.80
C THR A 437 -11.40 -11.43 -3.18
N VAL A 438 -10.95 -12.66 -3.00
CA VAL A 438 -9.75 -13.13 -3.66
C VAL A 438 -10.16 -13.49 -5.06
N ASP A 439 -9.68 -12.75 -6.06
CA ASP A 439 -9.84 -13.20 -7.43
C ASP A 439 -9.20 -14.59 -7.54
N SER A 440 -10.02 -15.62 -7.82
CA SER A 440 -9.58 -17.01 -7.87
C SER A 440 -8.43 -17.26 -8.86
N TYR A 441 -8.22 -16.31 -9.77
CA TYR A 441 -7.19 -16.39 -10.80
C TYR A 441 -6.04 -15.41 -10.59
N THR A 442 -6.31 -14.17 -10.13
CA THR A 442 -5.25 -13.16 -9.92
C THR A 442 -4.77 -13.03 -8.49
N GLY A 443 -5.46 -13.62 -7.51
CA GLY A 443 -5.17 -13.60 -6.07
C GLY A 443 -5.08 -12.21 -5.43
N LYS A 444 -5.17 -11.17 -6.27
CA LYS A 444 -5.37 -9.79 -5.87
C LYS A 444 -6.73 -9.68 -5.20
N LEU A 445 -6.78 -8.81 -4.22
CA LEU A 445 -8.02 -8.35 -3.65
C LEU A 445 -8.71 -7.47 -4.68
N ILE A 446 -9.74 -8.02 -5.31
CA ILE A 446 -10.62 -7.26 -6.18
C ILE A 446 -11.88 -6.91 -5.40
N ARG A 447 -12.48 -5.76 -5.72
CA ARG A 447 -13.81 -5.46 -5.21
C ARG A 447 -14.82 -6.34 -5.93
N LYS A 448 -15.43 -7.25 -5.19
CA LYS A 448 -16.56 -8.08 -5.62
C LYS A 448 -17.63 -7.96 -4.53
N PRO A 449 -18.89 -7.67 -4.89
CA PRO A 449 -19.98 -7.70 -3.94
C PRO A 449 -19.97 -9.02 -3.17
N ALA A 450 -20.20 -8.97 -1.86
CA ALA A 450 -20.26 -10.19 -1.06
C ALA A 450 -21.33 -11.13 -1.63
N GLU A 451 -20.97 -12.38 -1.87
CA GLU A 451 -21.91 -13.36 -2.40
C GLU A 451 -22.65 -13.99 -1.24
N MET A 452 -23.97 -13.86 -1.28
CA MET A 452 -24.83 -14.38 -0.24
C MET A 452 -25.78 -15.41 -0.81
N ALA A 453 -25.93 -16.48 -0.06
CA ALA A 453 -26.68 -17.65 -0.40
C ALA A 453 -27.55 -18.08 0.77
N GLY A 454 -28.61 -18.84 0.52
CA GLY A 454 -29.37 -19.45 1.61
C GLY A 454 -30.79 -19.85 1.27
N PHE A 455 -31.46 -20.34 2.30
CA PHE A 455 -32.85 -20.76 2.27
C PHE A 455 -33.73 -19.68 2.87
N TYR A 456 -34.49 -19.01 2.01
CA TYR A 456 -35.41 -17.95 2.40
C TYR A 456 -36.68 -17.97 1.56
N TYR A 457 -37.71 -17.29 2.03
CA TYR A 457 -39.00 -17.13 1.41
C TYR A 457 -38.90 -15.99 0.40
N ASN A 458 -39.06 -16.33 -0.89
CA ASN A 458 -39.08 -15.34 -1.95
C ASN A 458 -40.53 -14.86 -2.12
N THR A 459 -40.83 -13.67 -1.61
CA THR A 459 -42.16 -13.05 -1.67
C THR A 459 -42.71 -12.95 -3.09
N ASN A 460 -41.85 -12.77 -4.10
CA ASN A 460 -42.27 -12.70 -5.50
C ASN A 460 -42.71 -14.06 -6.06
N LYS A 461 -42.12 -15.16 -5.57
CA LYS A 461 -42.46 -16.53 -5.98
C LYS A 461 -43.48 -17.19 -5.05
N VAL A 462 -43.78 -16.57 -3.91
CA VAL A 462 -44.68 -17.09 -2.88
C VAL A 462 -44.25 -18.49 -2.40
N SER A 463 -42.94 -18.75 -2.43
CA SER A 463 -42.34 -20.02 -2.06
C SER A 463 -40.98 -19.81 -1.42
N ASN A 464 -40.52 -20.78 -0.64
CA ASN A 464 -39.11 -20.84 -0.26
C ASN A 464 -38.24 -21.01 -1.52
N THR A 465 -36.97 -20.65 -1.44
CA THR A 465 -35.96 -20.84 -2.49
C THR A 465 -35.53 -22.30 -2.70
N ASP A 466 -36.30 -23.27 -2.19
CA ASP A 466 -36.03 -24.72 -2.09
C ASP A 466 -35.97 -25.49 -3.45
N ASP A 467 -35.65 -24.85 -4.58
CA ASP A 467 -35.49 -25.57 -5.84
C ASP A 467 -34.10 -26.27 -5.88
N PRO A 468 -34.03 -27.61 -5.75
CA PRO A 468 -32.76 -28.33 -5.77
C PRO A 468 -32.03 -28.20 -7.12
N SER A 469 -32.72 -27.76 -8.18
CA SER A 469 -32.10 -27.49 -9.49
C SER A 469 -31.38 -26.15 -9.57
N ASN A 470 -31.63 -25.23 -8.63
CA ASN A 470 -30.95 -23.95 -8.54
C ASN A 470 -30.68 -23.59 -7.07
N PRO A 471 -29.79 -24.35 -6.40
CA PRO A 471 -29.76 -24.51 -4.95
C PRO A 471 -29.40 -23.24 -4.15
N ILE A 472 -29.11 -22.14 -4.83
CA ILE A 472 -28.78 -20.86 -4.24
C ILE A 472 -29.29 -19.74 -5.16
N GLN A 473 -30.24 -18.94 -4.69
CA GLN A 473 -30.45 -17.62 -5.28
C GLN A 473 -29.49 -16.66 -4.60
N SER A 474 -28.59 -16.06 -5.40
CA SER A 474 -27.75 -14.97 -4.90
C SER A 474 -28.66 -13.83 -4.43
N VAL A 475 -28.50 -13.40 -3.19
CA VAL A 475 -29.15 -12.17 -2.74
C VAL A 475 -28.45 -11.02 -3.46
N ASP A 476 -29.22 -10.17 -4.15
CA ASP A 476 -28.68 -8.99 -4.82
C ASP A 476 -27.94 -8.12 -3.79
N GLY A 477 -26.69 -7.73 -4.11
CA GLY A 477 -25.84 -6.93 -3.23
C GLY A 477 -26.47 -5.58 -2.84
N GLY A 478 -27.45 -5.08 -3.62
CA GLY A 478 -28.22 -3.90 -3.26
C GLY A 478 -29.24 -4.11 -2.11
N LYS A 479 -29.52 -5.35 -1.71
CA LYS A 479 -30.54 -5.66 -0.69
C LYS A 479 -30.02 -5.71 0.74
N PHE A 480 -28.71 -5.73 0.94
CA PHE A 480 -28.11 -5.80 2.28
C PHE A 480 -26.90 -4.87 2.44
N GLU A 481 -26.63 -4.49 3.67
CA GLU A 481 -25.46 -3.71 4.08
C GLU A 481 -24.67 -4.50 5.12
N ILE A 482 -23.34 -4.49 5.01
CA ILE A 482 -22.45 -5.08 6.01
C ILE A 482 -22.00 -3.97 6.96
N VAL A 483 -22.36 -4.11 8.25
CA VAL A 483 -21.91 -3.29 9.37
C VAL A 483 -20.65 -3.94 9.95
N PRO A 484 -19.46 -3.50 9.51
CA PRO A 484 -18.26 -4.32 9.60
C PRO A 484 -17.67 -4.40 11.02
N ASP A 485 -17.82 -3.32 11.79
CA ASP A 485 -17.35 -3.21 13.19
C ASP A 485 -18.07 -4.19 14.13
N LEU A 486 -19.27 -4.62 13.73
CA LEU A 486 -20.10 -5.55 14.51
C LEU A 486 -20.18 -6.95 13.89
N GLY A 487 -19.66 -7.13 12.67
CA GLY A 487 -19.85 -8.37 11.91
C GLY A 487 -21.31 -8.65 11.57
N ILE A 488 -22.12 -7.59 11.42
CA ILE A 488 -23.57 -7.68 11.18
C ILE A 488 -23.87 -7.41 9.72
N ILE A 489 -24.84 -8.12 9.19
CA ILE A 489 -25.37 -8.00 7.85
C ILE A 489 -26.84 -7.64 7.99
N GLN A 490 -27.21 -6.46 7.50
CA GLN A 490 -28.53 -5.89 7.62
C GLN A 490 -29.24 -5.86 6.27
N PHE A 491 -30.44 -6.41 6.21
CA PHE A 491 -31.26 -6.53 5.02
C PHE A 491 -32.34 -5.45 4.99
N SER A 492 -32.59 -4.95 3.79
CA SER A 492 -33.67 -4.01 3.48
C SER A 492 -35.07 -4.62 3.62
N GLU A 493 -35.17 -5.95 3.64
CA GLU A 493 -36.41 -6.73 3.75
C GLU A 493 -36.24 -7.86 4.79
N PRO A 494 -37.31 -8.29 5.48
CA PRO A 494 -37.24 -9.45 6.39
C PRO A 494 -36.88 -10.74 5.64
N MET A 495 -35.87 -11.46 6.14
CA MET A 495 -35.40 -12.74 5.62
C MET A 495 -35.86 -13.89 6.54
N TYR A 496 -36.84 -14.65 6.08
CA TYR A 496 -37.43 -15.81 6.78
C TYR A 496 -37.67 -16.95 5.80
N ARG A 497 -38.05 -18.14 6.26
CA ARG A 497 -38.53 -19.27 5.45
C ARG A 497 -39.81 -19.83 6.06
N MET A 498 -40.71 -20.35 5.24
CA MET A 498 -41.98 -20.92 5.70
C MET A 498 -41.86 -22.44 5.82
N ILE A 499 -41.98 -23.00 7.03
CA ILE A 499 -41.87 -24.44 7.26
C ILE A 499 -43.22 -25.01 7.71
N PRO A 500 -43.75 -26.03 7.02
CA PRO A 500 -44.97 -26.72 7.45
C PRO A 500 -44.71 -27.43 8.78
N THR A 501 -45.29 -26.90 9.85
CA THR A 501 -45.14 -27.39 11.21
C THR A 501 -46.46 -27.98 11.69
N VAL A 502 -46.39 -29.12 12.35
CA VAL A 502 -47.58 -29.76 12.93
C VAL A 502 -47.82 -29.13 14.31
N ILE A 503 -48.82 -28.26 14.40
CA ILE A 503 -49.20 -27.63 15.66
C ILE A 503 -50.30 -28.48 16.32
N LYS A 504 -50.12 -28.81 17.59
CA LYS A 504 -51.13 -29.55 18.36
C LYS A 504 -52.17 -28.57 18.87
N VAL A 505 -53.35 -28.55 18.25
CA VAL A 505 -54.50 -27.76 18.71
C VAL A 505 -55.32 -28.66 19.65
N GLY A 506 -55.02 -28.56 20.95
CA GLY A 506 -55.66 -29.38 21.99
C GLY A 506 -55.20 -30.85 22.01
N LYS A 507 -55.94 -31.70 22.73
CA LYS A 507 -55.52 -33.09 23.04
C LYS A 507 -55.61 -34.08 21.86
N LYS A 508 -56.28 -33.75 20.75
CA LYS A 508 -56.58 -34.74 19.69
C LYS A 508 -56.42 -34.29 18.24
N LYS A 509 -56.26 -33.00 17.92
CA LYS A 509 -56.16 -32.53 16.54
C LYS A 509 -54.81 -31.87 16.29
N SER A 510 -54.14 -32.30 15.23
CA SER A 510 -52.90 -31.72 14.76
C SER A 510 -53.15 -31.09 13.40
N ASP A 511 -53.19 -29.76 13.34
CA ASP A 511 -53.34 -29.04 12.08
C ASP A 511 -51.92 -28.69 11.57
N LYS A 512 -51.71 -28.82 10.25
CA LYS A 512 -50.45 -28.43 9.60
C LYS A 512 -50.55 -26.95 9.28
N GLU A 513 -49.73 -26.14 9.93
CA GLU A 513 -49.66 -24.71 9.68
C GLU A 513 -48.25 -24.36 9.19
N SER A 514 -48.14 -23.42 8.26
CA SER A 514 -46.85 -22.96 7.77
C SER A 514 -46.36 -21.84 8.67
N LEU A 515 -45.31 -22.10 9.44
CA LEU A 515 -44.77 -21.14 10.40
C LEU A 515 -43.53 -20.46 9.84
N PRO A 516 -43.30 -19.17 10.16
CA PRO A 516 -42.11 -18.45 9.75
C PRO A 516 -40.92 -18.83 10.63
N TYR A 517 -39.88 -19.36 10.01
CA TYR A 517 -38.56 -19.61 10.61
C TYR A 517 -37.56 -18.59 10.08
N PHE A 518 -36.50 -18.31 10.84
CA PHE A 518 -35.40 -17.49 10.32
C PHE A 518 -34.80 -18.12 9.06
N ALA A 519 -34.42 -17.28 8.10
CA ALA A 519 -33.70 -17.74 6.93
C ALA A 519 -32.37 -18.38 7.34
N GLU A 520 -31.99 -19.43 6.62
CA GLU A 520 -30.70 -20.07 6.81
C GLU A 520 -29.77 -19.53 5.74
N LEU A 521 -28.98 -18.52 6.13
CA LEU A 521 -28.17 -17.73 5.23
C LEU A 521 -26.68 -18.04 5.41
N TYR A 522 -25.96 -17.89 4.32
CA TYR A 522 -24.52 -18.04 4.24
C TYR A 522 -23.94 -16.89 3.43
N ILE A 523 -22.74 -16.46 3.79
CA ILE A 523 -22.05 -15.40 3.05
C ILE A 523 -20.62 -15.82 2.78
N GLN A 524 -20.17 -15.64 1.54
CA GLN A 524 -18.78 -15.81 1.17
C GLN A 524 -18.06 -14.48 1.35
N LEU A 525 -17.10 -14.45 2.29
CA LEU A 525 -16.35 -13.25 2.64
C LEU A 525 -14.86 -13.57 2.73
N ALA A 526 -14.03 -12.63 2.26
CA ALA A 526 -12.60 -12.65 2.55
C ALA A 526 -12.34 -11.99 3.91
N THR A 527 -11.91 -12.78 4.88
CA THR A 527 -11.58 -12.30 6.24
C THR A 527 -10.05 -12.27 6.43
N PRO A 528 -9.49 -11.19 7.00
CA PRO A 528 -8.10 -11.20 7.43
C PRO A 528 -7.96 -12.13 8.64
N LEU A 529 -6.92 -12.96 8.68
CA LEU A 529 -6.58 -13.68 9.91
C LEU A 529 -5.68 -12.83 10.79
N LYS A 530 -6.17 -12.47 11.99
CA LYS A 530 -5.29 -12.02 13.07
C LYS A 530 -4.62 -13.23 13.72
N ASN A 531 -3.33 -13.13 14.01
CA ASN A 531 -2.66 -14.09 14.87
C ASN A 531 -3.21 -13.96 16.31
N THR A 532 -2.90 -14.93 17.17
CA THR A 532 -3.35 -14.96 18.58
C THR A 532 -2.83 -13.79 19.43
N VAL A 533 -1.81 -13.08 18.93
CA VAL A 533 -1.25 -11.85 19.54
C VAL A 533 -1.92 -10.59 18.95
N GLY A 534 -2.88 -10.74 18.03
CA GLY A 534 -3.64 -9.67 17.39
C GLY A 534 -3.02 -9.08 16.12
N GLU A 535 -1.79 -9.47 15.74
CA GLU A 535 -1.18 -8.99 14.49
C GLU A 535 -1.71 -9.77 13.29
N PRO A 536 -2.15 -9.10 12.22
CA PRO A 536 -2.60 -9.79 11.02
C PRO A 536 -1.48 -10.65 10.43
N ALA A 537 -1.80 -11.89 10.07
CA ALA A 537 -0.90 -12.74 9.31
C ALA A 537 -0.52 -12.02 8.01
N ARG A 538 0.75 -12.11 7.62
CA ARG A 538 1.27 -11.52 6.37
C ARG A 538 2.07 -12.57 5.63
N PHE A 539 2.12 -12.41 4.31
CA PHE A 539 3.06 -13.17 3.49
C PHE A 539 4.49 -12.78 3.90
N GLU A 540 5.33 -13.74 4.21
CA GLU A 540 6.74 -13.48 4.51
C GLU A 540 7.61 -14.35 3.62
N TYR A 541 8.54 -13.70 2.93
CA TYR A 541 9.56 -14.38 2.15
C TYR A 541 10.92 -13.89 2.57
N ARG A 542 11.68 -14.77 3.23
CA ARG A 542 13.04 -14.49 3.71
C ARG A 542 14.05 -15.16 2.80
N GLU A 543 14.99 -14.36 2.31
CA GLU A 543 16.16 -14.86 1.61
C GLU A 543 17.43 -14.51 2.39
N GLU A 544 18.21 -15.53 2.63
CA GLU A 544 19.54 -15.41 3.20
C GLU A 544 20.53 -14.92 2.15
N LEU A 545 21.29 -13.86 2.44
CA LEU A 545 22.30 -13.38 1.50
C LEU A 545 23.39 -14.44 1.31
N ASP A 546 24.01 -14.46 0.13
CA ASP A 546 25.21 -15.26 -0.12
C ASP A 546 26.28 -14.92 0.94
N LYS A 547 26.95 -15.94 1.48
CA LYS A 547 27.98 -15.79 2.52
C LYS A 547 29.06 -14.79 2.13
N LYS A 548 29.34 -14.62 0.83
CA LYS A 548 30.32 -13.65 0.31
C LYS A 548 29.93 -12.18 0.53
N HIS A 549 28.64 -11.91 0.71
CA HIS A 549 28.13 -10.56 0.97
C HIS A 549 27.94 -10.30 2.47
N ARG A 550 27.83 -11.35 3.30
CA ARG A 550 27.65 -11.18 4.76
C ARG A 550 28.90 -10.60 5.40
N THR A 551 28.72 -9.65 6.30
CA THR A 551 29.80 -9.12 7.12
C THR A 551 30.29 -10.18 8.10
N THR A 552 31.49 -10.72 7.87
CA THR A 552 32.19 -11.51 8.89
C THR A 552 32.91 -10.57 9.84
N PRO A 553 32.68 -10.64 11.16
CA PRO A 553 33.40 -9.85 12.13
C PRO A 553 34.91 -10.07 11.98
N ALA A 554 35.68 -8.99 12.15
CA ALA A 554 37.13 -9.11 12.21
C ALA A 554 37.53 -10.09 13.32
N LYS A 555 38.51 -10.96 13.04
CA LYS A 555 39.08 -11.85 14.06
C LYS A 555 39.73 -10.97 15.14
N LEU A 556 39.30 -11.15 16.38
CA LEU A 556 39.92 -10.46 17.52
C LEU A 556 41.39 -10.89 17.65
N PRO A 557 42.32 -9.97 17.96
CA PRO A 557 43.71 -10.32 18.22
C PRO A 557 43.80 -11.27 19.42
N GLY A 558 44.57 -12.36 19.27
CA GLY A 558 44.58 -13.49 20.23
C GLY A 558 45.09 -13.17 21.64
N ASN A 559 45.67 -11.98 21.87
CA ASN A 559 46.31 -11.59 23.12
C ASN A 559 45.53 -10.53 23.93
N LEU A 560 44.23 -10.35 23.66
CA LEU A 560 43.40 -9.44 24.45
C LEU A 560 43.19 -9.99 25.87
N LYS A 561 43.80 -9.33 26.87
CA LYS A 561 43.69 -9.70 28.30
C LYS A 561 42.24 -9.73 28.79
N ASP A 562 41.38 -8.89 28.22
CA ASP A 562 40.05 -8.62 28.77
C ASP A 562 38.94 -9.54 28.23
N GLN A 563 39.27 -10.59 27.47
CA GLN A 563 38.31 -11.55 26.88
C GLN A 563 36.96 -10.91 26.49
N PRO A 564 36.96 -9.90 25.60
CA PRO A 564 35.77 -9.08 25.37
C PRO A 564 34.58 -9.95 24.97
N ARG A 565 33.41 -9.61 25.52
CA ARG A 565 32.16 -10.32 25.29
C ARG A 565 31.94 -10.48 23.78
N LYS A 566 31.74 -11.71 23.32
CA LYS A 566 31.37 -12.00 21.93
C LYS A 566 30.03 -11.33 21.64
N VAL A 567 30.06 -10.28 20.83
CA VAL A 567 28.84 -9.66 20.29
C VAL A 567 28.24 -10.67 19.29
N PRO A 568 26.91 -10.85 19.26
CA PRO A 568 26.27 -11.69 18.25
C PRO A 568 26.72 -11.30 16.84
N ILE A 569 26.99 -12.30 16.01
CA ILE A 569 27.61 -12.12 14.70
C ILE A 569 26.56 -11.65 13.68
N GLY A 570 26.83 -10.50 13.09
CA GLY A 570 26.12 -9.97 11.92
C GLY A 570 24.94 -9.06 12.26
N THR A 571 24.46 -8.40 11.22
CA THR A 571 23.30 -7.51 11.21
C THR A 571 22.01 -8.30 11.14
N ASP A 572 20.94 -7.79 11.75
CA ASP A 572 19.63 -8.44 11.66
C ASP A 572 19.07 -8.41 10.22
N THR A 573 17.90 -8.99 10.04
CA THR A 573 17.19 -9.08 8.78
C THR A 573 16.68 -7.72 8.35
N LYS A 574 17.00 -7.29 7.12
CA LYS A 574 16.39 -6.10 6.54
C LYS A 574 14.95 -6.40 6.16
N LEU A 575 14.02 -5.68 6.76
CA LEU A 575 12.59 -5.81 6.48
C LEU A 575 12.19 -4.89 5.33
N ILE A 576 11.52 -5.44 4.31
CA ILE A 576 10.92 -4.67 3.21
C ILE A 576 9.42 -4.94 3.21
N VAL A 577 8.62 -3.90 3.40
CA VAL A 577 7.16 -4.04 3.38
C VAL A 577 6.65 -3.78 1.96
N LYS A 578 5.90 -4.74 1.40
CA LYS A 578 5.26 -4.68 0.08
C LYS A 578 3.80 -5.10 0.19
N ASN A 579 2.94 -4.15 0.53
CA ASN A 579 1.51 -4.39 0.73
C ASN A 579 0.79 -4.92 -0.52
N GLU A 580 1.37 -4.74 -1.72
CA GLU A 580 0.86 -5.30 -2.98
C GLU A 580 0.94 -6.83 -3.04
N ILE A 581 1.86 -7.44 -2.29
CA ILE A 581 2.05 -8.90 -2.24
C ILE A 581 1.12 -9.44 -1.15
N VAL A 582 -0.10 -9.80 -1.53
CA VAL A 582 -1.10 -10.34 -0.60
C VAL A 582 -1.22 -11.84 -0.82
N GLN A 583 -0.93 -12.62 0.24
CA GLN A 583 -1.27 -14.02 0.23
C GLN A 583 -2.77 -14.18 0.50
N ALA A 584 -3.39 -15.05 -0.26
CA ALA A 584 -4.82 -15.21 -0.27
C ALA A 584 -5.18 -16.68 -0.43
N TYR A 585 -6.11 -17.13 0.39
CA TYR A 585 -6.62 -18.49 0.36
C TYR A 585 -8.10 -18.46 0.03
N GLN A 586 -8.51 -19.27 -0.94
CA GLN A 586 -9.90 -19.39 -1.32
C GLN A 586 -10.38 -20.81 -1.04
N ALA A 587 -11.31 -20.95 -0.11
CA ALA A 587 -12.00 -22.20 0.14
C ALA A 587 -13.05 -22.44 -0.96
N ARG A 588 -12.92 -23.56 -1.66
CA ARG A 588 -13.89 -24.00 -2.67
C ARG A 588 -14.86 -24.99 -2.06
N TYR A 589 -16.14 -24.80 -2.38
CA TYR A 589 -17.23 -25.65 -1.92
C TYR A 589 -17.99 -26.20 -3.12
N THR A 590 -18.52 -27.41 -2.95
CA THR A 590 -19.50 -28.02 -3.86
C THR A 590 -20.80 -28.20 -3.12
N ILE A 591 -21.90 -27.97 -3.82
CA ILE A 591 -23.24 -28.16 -3.25
C ILE A 591 -23.65 -29.61 -3.55
N LYS A 592 -23.98 -30.36 -2.50
CA LYS A 592 -24.51 -31.71 -2.61
C LYS A 592 -25.92 -31.72 -2.08
N ASP A 593 -26.86 -32.22 -2.86
CA ASP A 593 -28.21 -32.48 -2.37
C ASP A 593 -28.21 -33.72 -1.46
N ARG A 594 -28.60 -33.56 -0.20
CA ARG A 594 -28.87 -34.66 0.73
C ARG A 594 -30.32 -34.54 1.19
N ASN A 595 -31.20 -35.35 0.59
CA ASN A 595 -32.63 -35.44 0.92
C ASN A 595 -33.42 -34.13 0.63
N GLY A 596 -33.11 -33.43 -0.47
CA GLY A 596 -33.75 -32.16 -0.82
C GLY A 596 -33.16 -30.95 -0.09
N VAL A 597 -32.09 -31.15 0.69
CA VAL A 597 -31.39 -30.09 1.41
C VAL A 597 -29.99 -29.92 0.80
N PRO A 598 -29.74 -28.82 0.05
CA PRO A 598 -28.40 -28.50 -0.42
C PRO A 598 -27.45 -28.30 0.76
N THR A 599 -26.44 -29.16 0.83
CA THR A 599 -25.37 -29.08 1.81
C THR A 599 -24.08 -28.72 1.10
N TYR A 600 -23.41 -27.67 1.53
CA TYR A 600 -22.07 -27.38 1.06
C TYR A 600 -21.08 -28.40 1.62
N SER A 601 -20.32 -29.04 0.73
CA SER A 601 -19.15 -29.81 1.10
C SER A 601 -17.90 -29.08 0.64
N PHE A 602 -17.00 -28.83 1.58
CA PHE A 602 -15.65 -28.36 1.30
C PHE A 602 -14.94 -29.28 0.30
N VAL A 603 -14.28 -28.70 -0.70
CA VAL A 603 -13.55 -29.41 -1.75
C VAL A 603 -12.05 -29.27 -1.55
N GLU A 604 -11.55 -28.04 -1.61
CA GLU A 604 -10.13 -27.72 -1.54
C GLU A 604 -9.91 -26.25 -1.13
N VAL A 605 -8.70 -25.92 -0.70
CA VAL A 605 -8.23 -24.53 -0.55
C VAL A 605 -7.27 -24.24 -1.70
N VAL A 606 -7.56 -23.18 -2.45
CA VAL A 606 -6.63 -22.64 -3.45
C VAL A 606 -5.75 -21.59 -2.77
N ASP A 607 -4.43 -21.77 -2.85
CA ASP A 607 -3.43 -20.84 -2.34
C ASP A 607 -2.77 -20.10 -3.51
N ASN A 608 -2.86 -18.77 -3.49
CA ASN A 608 -2.34 -17.96 -4.57
C ASN A 608 -0.79 -17.92 -4.64
N VAL A 609 -0.08 -18.35 -3.59
CA VAL A 609 1.39 -18.43 -3.63
C VAL A 609 1.87 -19.26 -4.82
N LYS A 610 1.20 -20.37 -5.10
CA LYS A 610 1.57 -21.29 -6.21
C LYS A 610 1.14 -20.77 -7.58
N THR A 611 0.05 -20.00 -7.66
CA THR A 611 -0.53 -19.55 -8.94
C THR A 611 0.03 -18.22 -9.41
N GLU A 612 0.28 -17.27 -8.50
CA GLU A 612 0.75 -15.91 -8.84
C GLU A 612 2.25 -15.70 -8.81
N GLU A 613 2.97 -16.75 -8.40
CA GLU A 613 4.41 -16.67 -8.24
C GLU A 613 4.76 -15.55 -7.23
N LEU A 614 4.02 -15.44 -6.11
CA LEU A 614 4.28 -14.43 -5.06
C LEU A 614 5.73 -14.48 -4.58
N GLU A 615 6.29 -15.70 -4.47
CA GLU A 615 7.71 -15.92 -4.21
C GLU A 615 8.60 -15.21 -5.24
N LYS A 616 8.26 -15.26 -6.53
CA LYS A 616 9.05 -14.56 -7.57
C LYS A 616 8.92 -13.05 -7.45
N GLN A 617 7.77 -12.54 -7.02
CA GLN A 617 7.60 -11.10 -6.76
C GLN A 617 8.46 -10.65 -5.57
N ALA A 618 8.45 -11.42 -4.48
CA ALA A 618 9.32 -11.15 -3.34
C ALA A 618 10.81 -11.28 -3.70
N LEU A 619 11.21 -12.32 -4.43
CA LEU A 619 12.56 -12.49 -4.95
C LEU A 619 13.00 -11.32 -5.84
N ALA A 620 12.11 -10.80 -6.70
CA ALA A 620 12.40 -9.63 -7.51
C ALA A 620 12.68 -8.39 -6.64
N VAL A 621 11.98 -8.22 -5.52
CA VAL A 621 12.21 -7.13 -4.57
C VAL A 621 13.53 -7.32 -3.83
N ILE A 622 13.85 -8.56 -3.43
CA ILE A 622 15.12 -8.88 -2.75
C ILE A 622 16.30 -8.66 -3.68
N ASP A 623 16.17 -9.02 -4.95
CA ASP A 623 17.18 -8.78 -5.98
C ASP A 623 17.57 -7.31 -6.11
N VAL A 624 16.58 -6.42 -6.05
CA VAL A 624 16.80 -4.97 -6.13
C VAL A 624 17.62 -4.50 -4.93
N GLU A 625 17.35 -5.04 -3.73
CA GLU A 625 18.16 -4.76 -2.56
C GLU A 625 19.56 -5.39 -2.65
N ASN A 626 19.69 -6.60 -3.21
CA ASN A 626 20.98 -7.24 -3.43
C ASN A 626 21.88 -6.43 -4.37
N LEU A 627 21.30 -5.74 -5.36
CA LEU A 627 22.04 -4.83 -6.23
C LEU A 627 22.60 -3.60 -5.49
N ARG A 628 22.00 -3.23 -4.34
CA ARG A 628 22.47 -2.11 -3.49
C ARG A 628 23.61 -2.52 -2.56
N ILE A 629 23.77 -3.82 -2.30
CA ILE A 629 24.76 -4.39 -1.36
C ILE A 629 26.16 -4.50 -1.97
N ILE A 630 26.31 -4.31 -3.28
CA ILE A 630 27.61 -4.42 -3.94
C ILE A 630 28.49 -3.24 -3.51
N THR A 631 29.58 -3.53 -2.78
CA THR A 631 30.62 -2.56 -2.44
C THR A 631 31.20 -1.97 -3.72
N LYS A 632 31.29 -0.64 -3.78
CA LYS A 632 31.77 0.07 -4.95
C LYS A 632 32.92 0.97 -4.56
N GLY A 633 33.98 0.97 -5.37
CA GLY A 633 35.03 1.97 -5.22
C GLY A 633 34.44 3.33 -5.54
N SER A 634 34.29 4.18 -4.52
CA SER A 634 33.96 5.58 -4.72
C SER A 634 35.24 6.39 -4.88
N GLY A 635 35.10 7.59 -5.39
CA GLY A 635 36.25 8.46 -5.50
C GLY A 635 35.91 9.76 -6.19
N SER A 636 36.79 10.72 -6.05
CA SER A 636 36.71 12.00 -6.70
C SER A 636 38.03 12.36 -7.34
N GLY A 637 38.01 12.99 -8.49
CA GLY A 637 39.20 13.53 -9.16
C GLY A 637 38.97 14.96 -9.61
N VAL A 638 39.97 15.82 -9.42
CA VAL A 638 40.00 17.18 -9.98
C VAL A 638 41.05 17.19 -11.08
N TYR A 639 40.63 17.58 -12.28
CA TYR A 639 41.46 17.65 -13.47
C TYR A 639 41.73 19.09 -13.89
N ALA A 640 42.92 19.33 -14.40
CA ALA A 640 43.26 20.61 -15.01
C ALA A 640 42.53 20.77 -16.36
N GLY A 641 41.95 21.95 -16.59
CA GLY A 641 41.28 22.30 -17.83
C GLY A 641 39.90 21.67 -18.01
N LEU A 642 39.45 21.64 -19.26
CA LEU A 642 38.15 21.12 -19.67
C LEU A 642 38.26 19.66 -20.14
N LYS A 643 37.70 18.72 -19.39
CA LYS A 643 37.68 17.28 -19.73
C LYS A 643 36.26 16.82 -20.06
N LYS A 644 36.10 16.15 -21.19
CA LYS A 644 34.83 15.54 -21.61
C LYS A 644 34.67 14.15 -21.00
N ILE A 645 34.16 14.09 -19.78
CA ILE A 645 33.93 12.81 -19.07
C ILE A 645 32.42 12.56 -19.04
N ASN A 646 31.94 11.58 -19.78
CA ASN A 646 30.51 11.26 -19.81
C ASN A 646 30.04 10.67 -18.47
N LEU A 647 28.82 11.00 -18.08
CA LEU A 647 28.12 10.25 -17.06
C LEU A 647 27.91 8.81 -17.56
N ASP A 648 28.11 7.86 -16.67
CA ASP A 648 27.81 6.45 -16.84
C ASP A 648 27.28 5.90 -15.52
N GLY A 649 27.02 4.60 -15.41
CA GLY A 649 26.50 4.06 -14.17
C GLY A 649 27.35 4.34 -12.93
N ALA A 650 28.68 4.46 -13.06
CA ALA A 650 29.61 4.72 -11.96
C ALA A 650 29.97 6.20 -11.79
N ILE A 651 30.13 6.97 -12.85
CA ILE A 651 30.45 8.40 -12.81
C ILE A 651 29.17 9.18 -12.52
N HIS A 652 28.96 9.53 -11.25
CA HIS A 652 27.73 10.12 -10.75
C HIS A 652 27.61 11.61 -11.06
N GLN A 653 28.73 12.32 -11.00
CA GLN A 653 28.74 13.77 -11.17
C GLN A 653 30.00 14.26 -11.87
N VAL A 654 29.83 15.25 -12.75
CA VAL A 654 30.92 15.95 -13.43
C VAL A 654 30.67 17.44 -13.32
N THR A 655 31.54 18.16 -12.63
CA THR A 655 31.46 19.61 -12.45
C THR A 655 32.55 20.29 -13.26
N ILE A 656 32.18 21.22 -14.13
CA ILE A 656 33.10 22.10 -14.85
C ILE A 656 33.03 23.45 -14.18
N SER A 657 34.17 23.97 -13.74
CA SER A 657 34.25 25.32 -13.19
C SER A 657 35.24 26.18 -13.95
N ARG A 658 34.87 27.44 -14.17
CA ARG A 658 35.73 28.52 -14.66
C ARG A 658 35.83 29.57 -13.57
N ASN A 659 37.04 29.83 -13.10
CA ASN A 659 37.31 30.87 -12.11
C ASN A 659 37.42 32.26 -12.76
N THR A 660 37.64 33.29 -11.94
CA THR A 660 37.77 34.69 -12.39
C THR A 660 39.05 34.98 -13.19
N THR A 661 40.10 34.16 -13.04
CA THR A 661 41.35 34.29 -13.81
C THR A 661 41.30 33.58 -15.17
N GLY A 662 40.17 32.95 -15.50
CA GLY A 662 39.98 32.19 -16.73
C GLY A 662 40.48 30.73 -16.67
N GLY A 663 41.05 30.30 -15.54
CA GLY A 663 41.40 28.90 -15.32
C GLY A 663 40.14 28.02 -15.26
N MET A 664 40.20 26.86 -15.91
CA MET A 664 39.14 25.85 -15.86
C MET A 664 39.60 24.60 -15.12
N THR A 665 38.67 23.99 -14.39
CA THR A 665 38.85 22.68 -13.78
C THR A 665 37.65 21.80 -14.04
N THR A 666 37.89 20.50 -14.15
CA THR A 666 36.84 19.48 -14.22
C THR A 666 36.93 18.60 -12.98
N THR A 667 35.92 18.61 -12.13
CA THR A 667 35.81 17.73 -10.96
C THR A 667 34.87 16.59 -11.27
N VAL A 668 35.28 15.35 -11.05
CA VAL A 668 34.47 14.16 -11.30
C VAL A 668 34.30 13.37 -10.03
N SER A 669 33.10 12.84 -9.82
CA SER A 669 32.79 11.89 -8.75
C SER A 669 32.37 10.54 -9.32
N ARG A 670 32.82 9.47 -8.67
CA ARG A 670 32.50 8.09 -8.99
C ARG A 670 31.82 7.46 -7.79
N ASN A 671 30.65 6.88 -7.98
CA ASN A 671 29.79 6.22 -6.99
C ASN A 671 29.37 7.07 -5.78
N SER A 672 29.86 8.29 -5.65
CA SER A 672 29.44 9.29 -4.66
C SER A 672 29.02 10.57 -5.37
N GLU A 673 28.19 11.38 -4.74
CA GLU A 673 28.01 12.78 -5.15
C GLU A 673 29.08 13.60 -4.43
N VAL A 674 29.98 14.24 -5.17
CA VAL A 674 30.89 15.21 -4.55
C VAL A 674 30.00 16.39 -4.19
N ASN A 675 29.98 16.79 -2.93
CA ASN A 675 29.15 17.90 -2.48
C ASN A 675 29.97 19.21 -2.51
N PRO A 676 29.95 20.02 -3.59
CA PRO A 676 30.59 21.33 -3.58
C PRO A 676 29.73 22.41 -2.89
N VAL A 677 28.80 22.04 -1.99
CA VAL A 677 27.76 22.86 -1.32
C VAL A 677 26.44 22.93 -2.10
N VAL A 678 25.65 21.86 -1.97
CA VAL A 678 24.19 21.87 -2.13
C VAL A 678 23.60 20.96 -1.03
N PRO A 679 22.60 21.39 -0.23
CA PRO A 679 21.92 20.52 0.71
C PRO A 679 21.30 19.33 -0.02
N SER A 680 21.35 18.14 0.58
CA SER A 680 20.82 16.91 -0.01
C SER A 680 19.36 17.08 -0.45
N PHE A 681 18.90 16.34 -1.46
CA PHE A 681 17.50 16.38 -1.90
C PHE A 681 16.54 16.08 -0.74
N ASP A 682 16.89 15.16 0.16
CA ASP A 682 16.12 14.86 1.37
C ASP A 682 16.11 16.01 2.37
N GLU A 683 17.21 16.76 2.54
CA GLU A 683 17.20 18.00 3.32
C GLU A 683 16.40 19.11 2.65
N ARG A 684 16.34 19.14 1.31
CA ARG A 684 15.50 20.09 0.55
C ARG A 684 14.02 19.72 0.67
N GLN A 685 13.66 18.46 0.53
CA GLN A 685 12.32 17.91 0.76
C GLN A 685 11.87 18.11 2.21
N ARG A 686 12.73 17.79 3.19
CA ARG A 686 12.46 18.05 4.63
C ARG A 686 12.30 19.53 4.92
N ARG A 687 13.14 20.42 4.36
CA ARG A 687 12.95 21.88 4.50
C ARG A 687 11.65 22.37 3.86
N ASN A 688 11.23 21.79 2.75
CA ASN A 688 9.97 22.15 2.09
C ASN A 688 8.76 21.65 2.88
N ALA A 689 8.76 20.39 3.31
CA ALA A 689 7.73 19.82 4.18
C ALA A 689 7.63 20.54 5.53
N LEU A 690 8.78 20.91 6.14
CA LEU A 690 8.82 21.69 7.39
C LEU A 690 8.25 23.11 7.19
N LYS A 691 8.51 23.74 6.04
CA LYS A 691 7.92 25.05 5.71
C LYS A 691 6.40 24.98 5.52
N GLU A 692 5.89 23.94 4.86
CA GLU A 692 4.45 23.72 4.71
C GLU A 692 3.78 23.49 6.06
N MET A 693 4.37 22.62 6.91
CA MET A 693 3.89 22.42 8.28
C MET A 693 3.86 23.71 9.11
N ILE A 694 4.91 24.55 9.06
CA ILE A 694 4.95 25.84 9.79
C ILE A 694 3.87 26.80 9.28
N LYS A 695 3.62 26.82 7.96
CA LYS A 695 2.58 27.65 7.34
C LYS A 695 1.17 27.22 7.77
N GLU A 696 0.89 25.92 7.75
CA GLU A 696 -0.38 25.36 8.23
C GLU A 696 -0.60 25.62 9.72
N ARG A 697 0.46 25.49 10.54
CA ARG A 697 0.39 25.77 11.97
C ARG A 697 0.20 27.25 12.27
N GLY A 698 0.85 28.13 11.50
CA GLY A 698 0.68 29.59 11.60
C GLY A 698 -0.69 30.10 11.14
N GLN A 699 -1.35 29.39 10.21
CA GLN A 699 -2.72 29.67 9.77
C GLN A 699 -3.78 29.13 10.75
N LYS A 700 -3.48 28.05 11.47
CA LYS A 700 -4.37 27.47 12.50
C LYS A 700 -4.23 28.10 13.88
N ILE A 701 -3.21 28.93 14.12
CA ILE A 701 -3.21 29.83 15.28
C ILE A 701 -4.18 30.95 14.94
N ASP A 702 -5.45 30.67 15.21
CA ASP A 702 -6.53 31.62 15.15
C ASP A 702 -6.22 32.77 16.12
N LYS A 703 -5.73 33.89 15.58
CA LYS A 703 -5.45 35.11 16.36
C LYS A 703 -6.73 35.73 16.96
N THR A 704 -7.90 35.12 16.74
CA THR A 704 -9.17 35.58 17.31
C THR A 704 -9.50 35.00 18.68
N GLN A 705 -8.76 34.01 19.19
CA GLN A 705 -8.85 33.65 20.61
C GLN A 705 -7.94 34.54 21.45
N GLN A 706 -8.30 35.83 21.53
CA GLN A 706 -7.98 36.59 22.73
C GLN A 706 -8.75 35.96 23.88
N VAL A 707 -8.02 35.26 24.76
CA VAL A 707 -8.54 34.84 26.05
C VAL A 707 -8.95 36.12 26.79
N ASN A 708 -10.25 36.26 27.03
CA ASN A 708 -10.80 37.33 27.86
C ASN A 708 -10.36 37.05 29.30
N PRO A 709 -9.57 37.92 29.97
CA PRO A 709 -9.02 37.63 31.30
C PRO A 709 -10.00 37.87 32.46
N GLU A 710 -11.31 37.89 32.20
CA GLU A 710 -12.33 38.07 33.25
C GLU A 710 -13.38 36.96 33.19
N ALA A 711 -13.16 35.92 34.00
CA ALA A 711 -14.17 35.07 34.63
C ALA A 711 -13.55 34.36 35.84
#